data_AF-A0A0D2HB48-F1
#
_entry.id   AF-A0A0D2HB48-F1
#
_cell.length_a   1.000
_cell.length_b   1.000
_cell.length_c   1.000
_cell.angle_alpha   90.00
_cell.angle_beta   90.00
_cell.angle_gamma   90.00
#
_symmetry.space_group_name_H-M   'P 1'
#
loop_
_entity.id
_entity.type
_entity.pdbx_description
1 polymer ?
#
loop_
_entity_poly.entity_id
_entity_poly.type
_entity_poly.pdbx_seq_one_letter_code
_entity_poly.pdbx_strand_id
1 'polypeptide(L)'
;MDPPRKKTRTAAGSAPASSAPASTTGPSSAAGPSSAAGPSTASAPAPTFSSAAGLPPIAGLVANALVNQVANAPPPPAAPVPANVQAPATQRQLTDTDRRHRIDALRARISPHLTDRSLLETYLDVADWDGEDAFALWNADRENILRGTAANQNSTTLSAMNESTIVASFNAIPEHERRDAALAFRLHFQSLFAGENLSRTEAILYLHFHRWDLGDAHDNISNLEGIRHRIEDYDRMRTPLPEEVDISDLVTTAQQDERLAEFISITGRPDWWSHRVILQGFAWDLIAAISYWFLEGVPPYQPENKEKRKSTKKDPDGKKYEFGLRVGVNERSLDWPTAEQCEASRTAFMDDGWEVEPDRYSKPDDSGNASESDEDDSDESSSDDDNTKKGKKGKLSAKAKGKQRAVSQLDEDDSNKGKKGKKSFVPKGEGFLLTVKGDPLEPAYTGCPDPSKFLIETISRGRYAFNRFRQDGRFIWPGLNQNNQQRTARASTGRVEFDWNDPSHIQLLNNWRRQALLRTGPSMRHDAPQPWSREEDQFLIDLTQELHDEMSQDPDWTAGSKLRVTNAKKAEWKRRFNKRFTGTTLPGADEPRTDRTEGAIMQRRGRIRELIERYGVKKDEGYWARLEMSKKRKRSEGEDENGDEGAGTEQPTLPADDQNAGGEEEPAGIDENTQQAQTSQPPRYRANPIFPRAQEFQSQQTQTFQPSQYRANPIFPRAPGIPLQAQATHPQQAQVTQTATQEEEQANAGEAASIDTDSDDDLPLVFIRARDRGRPK
;
A
#
# COMPACT_ATOMS: atom_id res chain seq x y z
N MET A 1 -53.03 -19.15 34.59
CA MET A 1 -53.65 -19.58 33.32
C MET A 1 -52.53 -19.71 32.30
N ASP A 2 -52.05 -20.93 32.09
CA ASP A 2 -51.01 -21.27 31.12
C ASP A 2 -51.61 -22.16 30.02
N PRO A 3 -51.23 -21.94 28.75
CA PRO A 3 -51.32 -22.99 27.74
C PRO A 3 -49.99 -23.12 26.92
N PRO A 4 -49.79 -24.18 26.10
CA PRO A 4 -49.33 -25.49 26.56
C PRO A 4 -48.11 -26.04 25.79
N ARG A 5 -47.46 -27.05 26.39
CA ARG A 5 -46.46 -27.95 25.78
C ARG A 5 -47.06 -28.82 24.65
N LYS A 6 -46.30 -29.02 23.56
CA LYS A 6 -46.39 -30.18 22.62
C LYS A 6 -44.96 -30.56 22.19
N LYS A 7 -44.44 -31.69 22.65
CA LYS A 7 -44.53 -33.08 22.13
C LYS A 7 -43.37 -33.45 21.20
N THR A 8 -42.54 -34.33 21.75
CA THR A 8 -41.53 -35.22 21.18
C THR A 8 -42.00 -35.99 19.94
N ARG A 9 -41.07 -36.26 19.02
CA ARG A 9 -41.15 -37.40 18.11
C ARG A 9 -39.75 -38.01 17.92
N THR A 10 -39.68 -39.31 18.23
CA THR A 10 -38.53 -40.20 18.15
C THR A 10 -38.78 -41.18 17.00
N ALA A 11 -37.76 -41.48 16.19
CA ALA A 11 -37.51 -42.72 15.42
C ALA A 11 -36.31 -42.41 14.49
N ALA A 12 -35.19 -43.14 14.37
CA ALA A 12 -34.76 -44.54 14.51
C ALA A 12 -34.18 -45.00 13.15
N GLY A 13 -33.01 -45.68 13.19
CA GLY A 13 -32.34 -46.39 12.08
C GLY A 13 -31.48 -45.50 11.16
N SER A 14 -30.26 -45.81 10.76
CA SER A 14 -29.49 -47.07 10.76
C SER A 14 -28.00 -46.76 10.58
N ALA A 15 -27.14 -47.60 11.19
CA ALA A 15 -25.72 -47.70 10.86
C ALA A 15 -25.51 -48.38 9.49
N PRO A 16 -24.30 -48.32 8.91
CA PRO A 16 -23.42 -49.48 9.10
C PRO A 16 -21.94 -49.15 9.33
N ALA A 17 -21.25 -50.18 9.83
CA ALA A 17 -19.84 -50.26 10.17
C ALA A 17 -18.99 -50.89 9.04
N SER A 18 -17.68 -51.00 9.32
CA SER A 18 -16.59 -51.67 8.58
C SER A 18 -15.88 -50.76 7.56
N SER A 19 -14.55 -50.72 7.45
CA SER A 19 -13.53 -51.74 7.76
C SER A 19 -12.15 -51.10 7.93
N ALA A 20 -11.33 -51.71 8.79
CA ALA A 20 -9.89 -51.47 8.91
C ALA A 20 -9.11 -52.16 7.78
N PRO A 21 -7.80 -51.89 7.64
CA PRO A 21 -6.90 -53.04 7.62
C PRO A 21 -5.66 -52.87 8.51
N ALA A 22 -5.21 -54.02 9.00
CA ALA A 22 -4.04 -54.24 9.81
C ALA A 22 -2.80 -54.54 8.95
N SER A 23 -1.65 -54.11 9.48
CA SER A 23 -0.30 -54.69 9.43
C SER A 23 0.00 -55.85 8.47
N THR A 24 1.07 -55.68 7.68
CA THR A 24 1.90 -56.80 7.19
C THR A 24 3.38 -56.51 7.45
N THR A 25 4.03 -57.53 7.98
CA THR A 25 5.44 -57.69 8.36
C THR A 25 6.43 -57.66 7.17
N GLY A 26 7.70 -57.30 7.45
CA GLY A 26 8.83 -57.29 6.50
C GLY A 26 9.29 -58.67 5.99
N PRO A 27 10.42 -58.73 5.25
CA PRO A 27 11.69 -58.98 5.95
C PRO A 27 12.93 -58.26 5.38
N SER A 28 14.00 -58.35 6.18
CA SER A 28 15.37 -57.89 5.95
C SER A 28 16.14 -58.66 4.87
N SER A 29 17.12 -58.00 4.25
CA SER A 29 18.44 -58.59 3.99
C SER A 29 19.49 -57.53 3.63
N ALA A 30 20.72 -57.81 4.07
CA ALA A 30 21.87 -56.91 4.17
C ALA A 30 22.95 -57.19 3.09
N ALA A 31 23.97 -56.31 3.06
CA ALA A 31 25.30 -56.42 2.43
C ALA A 31 25.33 -56.46 0.90
N GLY A 32 26.26 -55.86 0.15
CA GLY A 32 27.55 -55.20 0.38
C GLY A 32 28.17 -54.89 -1.01
N PRO A 33 29.33 -54.24 -1.11
CA PRO A 33 29.76 -53.47 -2.29
C PRO A 33 30.73 -54.22 -3.22
N SER A 34 30.78 -53.84 -4.50
CA SER A 34 31.93 -53.94 -5.44
C SER A 34 31.56 -53.27 -6.77
N SER A 35 32.22 -52.21 -7.22
CA SER A 35 33.55 -52.12 -7.88
C SER A 35 33.48 -52.20 -9.42
N ALA A 36 34.08 -51.17 -10.04
CA ALA A 36 34.84 -51.15 -11.30
C ALA A 36 34.16 -50.83 -12.64
N ALA A 37 34.74 -49.80 -13.28
CA ALA A 37 35.07 -49.60 -14.72
C ALA A 37 33.94 -49.77 -15.76
N GLY A 38 33.71 -48.90 -16.73
CA GLY A 38 34.51 -47.90 -17.43
C GLY A 38 33.71 -47.49 -18.70
N PRO A 39 34.21 -46.58 -19.54
CA PRO A 39 33.39 -45.66 -20.34
C PRO A 39 33.12 -46.15 -21.77
N SER A 40 32.05 -45.64 -22.40
CA SER A 40 31.89 -45.63 -23.87
C SER A 40 30.85 -44.57 -24.31
N THR A 41 31.41 -43.46 -24.82
CA THR A 41 30.99 -42.65 -25.97
C THR A 41 29.73 -43.05 -26.75
N ALA A 42 28.84 -42.08 -26.97
CA ALA A 42 28.28 -41.76 -28.31
C ALA A 42 27.60 -40.38 -28.30
N SER A 43 28.18 -39.43 -29.04
CA SER A 43 27.61 -38.12 -29.36
C SER A 43 26.41 -38.26 -30.31
N ALA A 44 25.32 -37.57 -30.02
CA ALA A 44 24.21 -37.36 -30.95
C ALA A 44 24.40 -36.02 -31.70
N PRO A 45 24.05 -35.94 -33.00
CA PRO A 45 24.25 -34.74 -33.80
C PRO A 45 23.19 -33.66 -33.54
N ALA A 46 23.64 -32.40 -33.56
CA ALA A 46 22.81 -31.21 -33.47
C ALA A 46 21.93 -31.02 -34.73
N PRO A 47 20.67 -30.55 -34.59
CA PRO A 47 19.91 -30.08 -35.74
C PRO A 47 20.30 -28.64 -36.10
N THR A 48 20.75 -28.47 -37.34
CA THR A 48 20.88 -27.17 -38.03
C THR A 48 19.50 -26.56 -38.26
N PHE A 49 19.23 -25.39 -37.68
CA PHE A 49 18.08 -24.56 -38.01
C PHE A 49 18.39 -23.64 -39.20
N SER A 50 17.48 -23.64 -40.17
CA SER A 50 17.54 -22.86 -41.39
C SER A 50 16.92 -21.48 -41.16
N SER A 51 17.62 -20.43 -41.62
CA SER A 51 17.23 -19.02 -41.52
C SER A 51 15.98 -18.73 -42.35
N ALA A 52 14.92 -18.22 -41.72
CA ALA A 52 13.74 -17.69 -42.40
C ALA A 52 13.83 -16.16 -42.45
N ALA A 53 13.85 -15.61 -43.67
CA ALA A 53 13.84 -14.18 -43.95
C ALA A 53 12.40 -13.67 -44.12
N GLY A 54 12.12 -12.51 -43.50
CA GLY A 54 11.19 -11.47 -43.98
C GLY A 54 9.69 -11.76 -43.95
N LEU A 55 8.99 -11.19 -42.95
CA LEU A 55 7.53 -10.97 -42.99
C LEU A 55 7.18 -9.48 -42.76
N PRO A 56 6.12 -8.95 -43.42
CA PRO A 56 5.68 -7.56 -43.31
C PRO A 56 4.82 -7.29 -42.05
N PRO A 57 4.59 -6.02 -41.65
CA PRO A 57 3.95 -5.67 -40.38
C PRO A 57 2.43 -5.98 -40.32
N ILE A 58 2.00 -6.53 -39.18
CA ILE A 58 0.73 -7.24 -38.94
C ILE A 58 -0.41 -6.34 -38.37
N ALA A 59 -0.23 -5.02 -38.33
CA ALA A 59 -1.18 -4.11 -37.67
C ALA A 59 -2.60 -4.05 -38.30
N GLY A 60 -2.81 -4.57 -39.52
CA GLY A 60 -4.10 -4.48 -40.24
C GLY A 60 -5.04 -5.70 -40.16
N LEU A 61 -4.59 -6.85 -39.64
CA LEU A 61 -5.36 -8.12 -39.73
C LEU A 61 -6.25 -8.41 -38.51
N VAL A 62 -6.02 -7.75 -37.37
CA VAL A 62 -6.60 -8.12 -36.07
C VAL A 62 -8.04 -7.62 -35.88
N ALA A 63 -8.40 -6.47 -36.45
CA ALA A 63 -9.77 -5.93 -36.33
C ALA A 63 -10.82 -6.80 -37.05
N ASN A 64 -10.44 -7.55 -38.09
CA ASN A 64 -11.40 -8.32 -38.89
C ASN A 64 -11.73 -9.70 -38.29
N ALA A 65 -10.82 -10.34 -37.55
CA ALA A 65 -11.06 -11.70 -37.05
C ALA A 65 -12.07 -11.75 -35.89
N LEU A 66 -12.04 -10.77 -34.99
CA LEU A 66 -12.96 -10.70 -33.84
C LEU A 66 -14.35 -10.18 -34.24
N VAL A 67 -14.40 -9.20 -35.14
CA VAL A 67 -15.66 -8.69 -35.73
C VAL A 67 -16.40 -9.78 -36.50
N ASN A 68 -15.68 -10.66 -37.20
CA ASN A 68 -16.28 -11.76 -37.98
C ASN A 68 -16.86 -12.89 -37.11
N GLN A 69 -16.46 -13.04 -35.85
CA GLN A 69 -17.03 -14.07 -34.96
C GLN A 69 -18.37 -13.63 -34.35
N VAL A 70 -18.54 -12.33 -34.10
CA VAL A 70 -19.81 -11.75 -33.62
C VAL A 70 -20.81 -11.53 -34.77
N ALA A 71 -20.32 -11.22 -35.98
CA ALA A 71 -21.17 -10.96 -37.15
C ALA A 71 -21.87 -12.20 -37.76
N ASN A 72 -21.47 -13.42 -37.39
CA ASN A 72 -21.99 -14.66 -38.00
C ASN A 72 -23.08 -15.38 -37.16
N ALA A 73 -23.56 -14.78 -36.08
CA ALA A 73 -24.74 -15.30 -35.38
C ALA A 73 -26.04 -14.93 -36.14
N PRO A 74 -26.95 -15.87 -36.43
CA PRO A 74 -28.22 -15.55 -37.08
C PRO A 74 -29.02 -14.59 -36.18
N PRO A 75 -29.60 -13.50 -36.75
CA PRO A 75 -30.29 -12.50 -35.95
C PRO A 75 -31.52 -13.11 -35.25
N PRO A 76 -31.74 -12.81 -33.96
CA PRO A 76 -32.95 -13.24 -33.28
C PRO A 76 -34.19 -12.63 -33.97
N PRO A 77 -35.34 -13.33 -33.98
CA PRO A 77 -36.57 -12.81 -34.59
C PRO A 77 -36.94 -11.47 -33.97
N ALA A 78 -37.19 -10.47 -34.84
CA ALA A 78 -37.38 -9.08 -34.46
C ALA A 78 -38.53 -8.91 -33.45
N ALA A 79 -38.17 -8.56 -32.21
CA ALA A 79 -39.12 -8.04 -31.24
C ALA A 79 -39.51 -6.60 -31.63
N PRO A 80 -40.79 -6.19 -31.44
CA PRO A 80 -41.24 -4.83 -31.74
C PRO A 80 -40.46 -3.81 -30.88
N VAL A 81 -39.70 -2.95 -31.55
CA VAL A 81 -38.82 -1.96 -30.92
C VAL A 81 -39.66 -0.75 -30.47
N PRO A 82 -39.67 -0.37 -29.19
CA PRO A 82 -40.30 0.88 -28.75
C PRO A 82 -39.55 2.09 -29.33
N ALA A 83 -40.28 3.03 -29.92
CA ALA A 83 -39.79 4.17 -30.71
C ALA A 83 -39.10 5.29 -29.91
N ASN A 84 -38.24 4.95 -28.95
CA ASN A 84 -37.46 5.94 -28.17
C ASN A 84 -36.00 5.49 -28.03
N VAL A 85 -35.34 5.25 -29.17
CA VAL A 85 -33.89 5.02 -29.21
C VAL A 85 -33.21 6.39 -29.11
N GLN A 86 -32.67 6.70 -27.93
CA GLN A 86 -31.75 7.82 -27.75
C GLN A 86 -30.64 7.70 -28.81
N ALA A 87 -30.35 8.80 -29.51
CA ALA A 87 -29.22 8.87 -30.42
C ALA A 87 -27.95 8.38 -29.72
N PRO A 88 -27.08 7.61 -30.40
CA PRO A 88 -25.85 7.09 -29.82
C PRO A 88 -25.07 8.28 -29.25
N ALA A 89 -24.89 8.28 -27.93
CA ALA A 89 -24.14 9.32 -27.24
C ALA A 89 -22.76 9.38 -27.90
N THR A 90 -22.41 10.55 -28.45
CA THR A 90 -21.10 10.77 -29.06
C THR A 90 -20.04 10.33 -28.06
N GLN A 91 -19.31 9.25 -28.37
CA GLN A 91 -18.31 8.67 -27.48
C GLN A 91 -17.32 9.78 -27.11
N ARG A 92 -17.35 10.20 -25.85
CA ARG A 92 -16.43 11.20 -25.33
C ARG A 92 -15.04 10.61 -25.46
N GLN A 93 -14.15 11.26 -26.23
CA GLN A 93 -12.75 10.85 -26.32
C GLN A 93 -12.17 10.75 -24.90
N LEU A 94 -11.76 9.55 -24.50
CA LEU A 94 -11.13 9.33 -23.20
C LEU A 94 -9.76 10.03 -23.19
N THR A 95 -9.42 10.65 -22.07
CA THR A 95 -8.06 11.18 -21.85
C THR A 95 -7.10 10.02 -21.54
N ASP A 96 -5.80 10.21 -21.77
CA ASP A 96 -4.77 9.21 -21.40
C ASP A 96 -4.77 8.85 -19.91
N THR A 97 -5.21 9.79 -19.07
CA THR A 97 -5.37 9.57 -17.63
C THR A 97 -6.56 8.67 -17.33
N ASP A 98 -7.70 8.89 -18.00
CA ASP A 98 -8.88 8.03 -17.86
C ASP A 98 -8.60 6.61 -18.34
N ARG A 99 -7.86 6.47 -19.45
CA ARG A 99 -7.39 5.18 -19.96
C ARG A 99 -6.56 4.42 -18.93
N ARG A 100 -5.57 5.09 -18.33
CA ARG A 100 -4.75 4.53 -17.24
C ARG A 100 -5.59 4.06 -16.06
N HIS A 101 -6.54 4.88 -15.58
CA HIS A 101 -7.42 4.49 -14.48
C HIS A 101 -8.30 3.27 -14.81
N ARG A 102 -8.76 3.13 -16.06
CA ARG A 102 -9.55 1.97 -16.49
C ARG A 102 -8.71 0.70 -16.56
N ILE A 103 -7.46 0.79 -17.02
CA ILE A 103 -6.49 -0.32 -17.00
C ILE A 103 -6.23 -0.74 -15.55
N ASP A 104 -5.96 0.22 -14.65
CA ASP A 104 -5.70 -0.07 -13.24
C ASP A 104 -6.91 -0.70 -12.54
N ALA A 105 -8.13 -0.23 -12.84
CA ALA A 105 -9.37 -0.80 -12.32
C ALA A 105 -9.58 -2.24 -12.83
N LEU A 106 -9.35 -2.50 -14.12
CA LEU A 106 -9.44 -3.83 -14.70
C LEU A 106 -8.39 -4.77 -14.09
N ARG A 107 -7.15 -4.31 -13.94
CA ARG A 107 -6.05 -5.04 -13.29
C ARG A 107 -6.40 -5.42 -11.84
N ALA A 108 -6.90 -4.47 -11.05
CA ALA A 108 -7.30 -4.68 -9.66
C ALA A 108 -8.40 -5.75 -9.53
N ARG A 109 -9.28 -5.84 -10.53
CA ARG A 109 -10.37 -6.81 -10.58
C ARG A 109 -9.92 -8.22 -10.99
N ILE A 110 -8.93 -8.31 -11.87
CA ILE A 110 -8.32 -9.57 -12.33
C ILE A 110 -7.43 -10.20 -11.26
N SER A 111 -6.81 -9.37 -10.41
CA SER A 111 -5.98 -9.85 -9.32
C SER A 111 -6.68 -10.90 -8.44
N PRO A 112 -5.99 -12.00 -8.05
CA PRO A 112 -4.52 -12.17 -8.02
C PRO A 112 -3.86 -12.74 -9.28
N HIS A 113 -4.59 -12.91 -10.38
CA HIS A 113 -4.04 -13.44 -11.63
C HIS A 113 -2.99 -12.52 -12.27
N LEU A 114 -2.20 -13.09 -13.18
CA LEU A 114 -1.23 -12.31 -13.95
C LEU A 114 -1.96 -11.33 -14.88
N THR A 115 -1.29 -10.23 -15.16
CA THR A 115 -1.78 -9.25 -16.12
C THR A 115 -0.70 -8.87 -17.10
N ASP A 116 -1.11 -8.33 -18.24
CA ASP A 116 -0.22 -7.67 -19.19
C ASP A 116 -0.95 -6.41 -19.64
N ARG A 117 -0.31 -5.26 -19.43
CA ARG A 117 -0.92 -3.96 -19.73
C ARG A 117 -1.44 -3.86 -21.18
N SER A 118 -0.67 -4.33 -22.17
CA SER A 118 -1.05 -4.25 -23.58
C SER A 118 -2.28 -5.13 -23.88
N LEU A 119 -2.37 -6.28 -23.22
CA LEU A 119 -3.53 -7.15 -23.30
C LEU A 119 -4.77 -6.52 -22.66
N LEU A 120 -4.62 -5.89 -21.48
CA LEU A 120 -5.71 -5.17 -20.83
C LEU A 120 -6.21 -4.00 -21.68
N GLU A 121 -5.30 -3.24 -22.31
CA GLU A 121 -5.63 -2.18 -23.27
C GLU A 121 -6.42 -2.75 -24.46
N THR A 122 -6.03 -3.91 -24.99
CA THR A 122 -6.75 -4.58 -26.09
C THR A 122 -8.17 -4.98 -25.68
N TYR A 123 -8.35 -5.58 -24.49
CA TYR A 123 -9.70 -5.93 -24.00
C TYR A 123 -10.56 -4.69 -23.78
N LEU A 124 -9.98 -3.61 -23.25
CA LEU A 124 -10.68 -2.35 -23.09
C LEU A 124 -11.04 -1.74 -24.45
N ASP A 125 -10.13 -1.69 -25.42
CA ASP A 125 -10.41 -1.16 -26.76
C ASP A 125 -11.55 -1.93 -27.45
N VAL A 126 -11.56 -3.27 -27.37
CA VAL A 126 -12.64 -4.11 -27.93
C VAL A 126 -13.97 -3.85 -27.22
N ALA A 127 -13.94 -3.54 -25.92
CA ALA A 127 -15.11 -3.26 -25.11
C ALA A 127 -15.51 -1.77 -25.12
N ASP A 128 -15.06 -0.95 -26.07
CA ASP A 128 -15.31 0.51 -26.09
C ASP A 128 -14.91 1.20 -24.77
N TRP A 129 -13.84 0.70 -24.17
CA TRP A 129 -13.31 1.04 -22.85
C TRP A 129 -14.26 0.74 -21.67
N ASP A 130 -15.34 -0.01 -21.84
CA ASP A 130 -16.19 -0.45 -20.72
C ASP A 130 -15.46 -1.53 -19.89
N GLY A 131 -15.27 -1.24 -18.60
CA GLY A 131 -14.50 -2.11 -17.71
C GLY A 131 -15.23 -3.41 -17.32
N GLU A 132 -16.57 -3.42 -17.33
CA GLU A 132 -17.34 -4.64 -17.04
C GLU A 132 -17.31 -5.60 -18.23
N ASP A 133 -17.53 -5.07 -19.42
CA ASP A 133 -17.50 -5.84 -20.66
C ASP A 133 -16.08 -6.35 -20.96
N ALA A 134 -15.04 -5.51 -20.75
CA ALA A 134 -13.64 -5.94 -20.87
C ALA A 134 -13.29 -7.07 -19.88
N PHE A 135 -13.76 -6.99 -18.64
CA PHE A 135 -13.57 -8.05 -17.66
C PHE A 135 -14.31 -9.34 -18.05
N ALA A 136 -15.52 -9.23 -18.59
CA ALA A 136 -16.29 -10.37 -19.07
C ALA A 136 -15.59 -11.06 -20.26
N LEU A 137 -15.05 -10.28 -21.20
CA LEU A 137 -14.24 -10.78 -22.32
C LEU A 137 -12.99 -11.50 -21.83
N TRP A 138 -12.20 -10.86 -20.96
CA TRP A 138 -11.00 -11.45 -20.37
C TRP A 138 -11.32 -12.78 -19.67
N ASN A 139 -12.39 -12.82 -18.88
CA ASN A 139 -12.78 -14.03 -18.15
C ASN A 139 -13.24 -15.15 -19.11
N ALA A 140 -13.95 -14.80 -20.19
CA ALA A 140 -14.37 -15.77 -21.21
C ALA A 140 -13.15 -16.36 -21.95
N ASP A 141 -12.20 -15.53 -22.35
CA ASP A 141 -10.97 -15.99 -23.02
C ASP A 141 -10.13 -16.86 -22.09
N ARG A 142 -9.97 -16.45 -20.83
CA ARG A 142 -9.25 -17.25 -19.84
C ARG A 142 -9.88 -18.62 -19.63
N GLU A 143 -11.20 -18.70 -19.54
CA GLU A 143 -11.92 -19.98 -19.47
C GLU A 143 -11.70 -20.85 -20.71
N ASN A 144 -11.64 -20.25 -21.91
CA ASN A 144 -11.37 -20.96 -23.15
C ASN A 144 -9.93 -21.49 -23.22
N ILE A 145 -8.95 -20.72 -22.72
CA ILE A 145 -7.55 -21.13 -22.61
C ILE A 145 -7.42 -22.29 -21.62
N LEU A 146 -8.06 -22.20 -20.45
CA LEU A 146 -8.06 -23.26 -19.44
C LEU A 146 -8.68 -24.56 -19.94
N ARG A 147 -9.63 -24.50 -20.88
CA ARG A 147 -10.21 -25.67 -21.54
C ARG A 147 -9.35 -26.21 -22.69
N GLY A 148 -8.25 -25.53 -23.04
CA GLY A 148 -7.41 -25.87 -24.19
C GLY A 148 -8.08 -25.62 -25.54
N THR A 149 -9.08 -24.73 -25.59
CA THR A 149 -9.91 -24.48 -26.78
C THR A 149 -9.53 -23.21 -27.56
N ALA A 150 -8.71 -22.34 -26.99
CA ALA A 150 -8.32 -21.06 -27.61
C ALA A 150 -7.00 -21.19 -28.39
N ALA A 151 -6.98 -20.70 -29.64
CA ALA A 151 -5.83 -20.70 -30.54
C ALA A 151 -5.21 -19.30 -30.78
N ASN A 152 -5.63 -18.25 -30.06
CA ASN A 152 -5.17 -16.88 -30.30
C ASN A 152 -4.32 -16.36 -29.13
N GLN A 153 -3.02 -16.14 -29.38
CA GLN A 153 -2.03 -15.62 -28.45
C GLN A 153 -1.33 -14.38 -29.04
N ASN A 154 -2.08 -13.30 -29.31
CA ASN A 154 -1.56 -12.15 -30.05
C ASN A 154 -0.87 -11.06 -29.19
N SER A 155 -0.69 -11.26 -27.88
CA SER A 155 0.14 -10.33 -27.09
C SER A 155 1.61 -10.68 -27.35
N THR A 156 2.41 -9.72 -27.81
CA THR A 156 3.85 -9.92 -28.10
C THR A 156 4.61 -10.42 -26.88
N THR A 157 4.31 -9.91 -25.68
CA THR A 157 4.93 -10.34 -24.43
C THR A 157 4.54 -11.77 -24.06
N LEU A 158 3.23 -12.09 -24.10
CA LEU A 158 2.76 -13.44 -23.83
C LEU A 158 3.18 -14.43 -24.91
N SER A 159 3.27 -14.00 -26.16
CA SER A 159 3.77 -14.80 -27.28
C SER A 159 5.27 -15.08 -27.11
N ALA A 160 6.08 -14.07 -26.77
CA ALA A 160 7.50 -14.26 -26.46
C ALA A 160 7.72 -15.18 -25.25
N MET A 161 6.88 -15.06 -24.21
CA MET A 161 6.89 -15.97 -23.06
C MET A 161 6.43 -17.39 -23.45
N ASN A 162 5.43 -17.53 -24.32
CA ASN A 162 4.96 -18.82 -24.82
C ASN A 162 5.94 -19.49 -25.79
N GLU A 163 6.72 -18.70 -26.54
CA GLU A 163 7.80 -19.17 -27.41
C GLU A 163 8.97 -19.77 -26.61
N SER A 164 9.13 -19.39 -25.34
CA SER A 164 10.18 -19.92 -24.45
C SER A 164 9.99 -21.40 -24.04
N THR A 165 9.04 -22.13 -24.64
CA THR A 165 8.64 -23.52 -24.31
C THR A 165 8.03 -23.69 -22.91
N ILE A 166 8.25 -22.73 -22.01
CA ILE A 166 7.56 -22.59 -20.74
C ILE A 166 6.35 -21.72 -21.00
N VAL A 167 5.29 -22.34 -21.52
CA VAL A 167 3.98 -21.70 -21.61
C VAL A 167 3.66 -21.26 -20.19
N ALA A 168 3.72 -19.96 -19.91
CA ALA A 168 3.04 -19.36 -18.77
C ALA A 168 1.55 -19.49 -19.07
N SER A 169 1.06 -20.73 -19.06
CA SER A 169 -0.32 -21.04 -19.36
C SER A 169 -1.11 -20.44 -18.22
N PHE A 170 -2.15 -19.68 -18.57
CA PHE A 170 -3.14 -19.29 -17.60
C PHE A 170 -3.51 -20.52 -16.78
N ASN A 171 -3.19 -20.51 -15.50
CA ASN A 171 -3.49 -21.59 -14.59
C ASN A 171 -4.75 -21.21 -13.82
N ALA A 172 -5.64 -22.19 -13.59
CA ALA A 172 -6.83 -21.98 -12.79
C ALA A 172 -6.48 -21.46 -11.38
N ILE A 173 -5.30 -21.85 -10.90
CA ILE A 173 -4.76 -21.54 -9.58
C ILE A 173 -3.78 -20.37 -9.69
N PRO A 174 -4.07 -19.20 -9.07
CA PRO A 174 -3.21 -18.02 -9.14
C PRO A 174 -1.78 -18.28 -8.65
N GLU A 175 -1.62 -19.17 -7.67
CA GLU A 175 -0.32 -19.51 -7.10
C GLU A 175 0.60 -20.18 -8.13
N HIS A 176 0.09 -21.16 -8.88
CA HIS A 176 0.84 -21.80 -9.96
C HIS A 176 1.15 -20.83 -11.08
N GLU A 177 0.15 -20.04 -11.47
CA GLU A 177 0.27 -19.01 -12.51
C GLU A 177 1.44 -18.05 -12.21
N ARG A 178 1.58 -17.60 -10.95
CA ARG A 178 2.66 -16.72 -10.50
C ARG A 178 4.04 -17.39 -10.51
N ARG A 179 4.13 -18.68 -10.19
CA ARG A 179 5.41 -19.42 -10.28
C ARG A 179 5.82 -19.62 -11.73
N ASP A 180 4.87 -19.97 -12.59
CA ASP A 180 5.09 -20.13 -14.03
C ASP A 180 5.56 -18.80 -14.65
N ALA A 181 4.95 -17.68 -14.26
CA ALA A 181 5.41 -16.34 -14.65
C ALA A 181 6.83 -16.02 -14.19
N ALA A 182 7.20 -16.32 -12.95
CA ALA A 182 8.56 -16.06 -12.47
C ALA A 182 9.60 -16.88 -13.24
N LEU A 183 9.29 -18.13 -13.58
CA LEU A 183 10.15 -18.98 -14.40
C LEU A 183 10.27 -18.46 -15.84
N ALA A 184 9.14 -18.11 -16.47
CA ALA A 184 9.12 -17.55 -17.81
C ALA A 184 9.84 -16.17 -17.87
N PHE A 185 9.67 -15.34 -16.85
CA PHE A 185 10.38 -14.06 -16.73
C PHE A 185 11.90 -14.26 -16.60
N ARG A 186 12.36 -15.24 -15.82
CA ARG A 186 13.79 -15.60 -15.76
C ARG A 186 14.33 -15.98 -17.14
N LEU A 187 13.65 -16.88 -17.85
CA LEU A 187 14.10 -17.31 -19.18
C LEU A 187 14.18 -16.14 -20.15
N HIS A 188 13.17 -15.27 -20.12
CA HIS A 188 13.16 -14.04 -20.92
C HIS A 188 14.36 -13.14 -20.59
N PHE A 189 14.59 -12.89 -19.30
CA PHE A 189 15.75 -12.11 -18.83
C PHE A 189 17.07 -12.72 -19.32
N GLN A 190 17.25 -14.04 -19.19
CA GLN A 190 18.46 -14.75 -19.64
C GLN A 190 18.68 -14.61 -21.15
N SER A 191 17.59 -14.56 -21.94
CA SER A 191 17.66 -14.35 -23.39
C SER A 191 18.12 -12.94 -23.77
N LEU A 192 17.76 -11.94 -22.97
CA LEU A 192 18.14 -10.53 -23.18
C LEU A 192 19.55 -10.23 -22.69
N PHE A 193 19.96 -10.81 -21.55
CA PHE A 193 21.21 -10.54 -20.86
C PHE A 193 22.07 -11.79 -20.77
N ALA A 194 22.72 -12.15 -21.88
CA ALA A 194 23.56 -13.34 -21.96
C ALA A 194 24.65 -13.35 -20.87
N GLY A 195 24.63 -14.36 -20.01
CA GLY A 195 25.60 -14.55 -18.93
C GLY A 195 25.15 -14.03 -17.56
N GLU A 196 24.04 -13.31 -17.49
CA GLU A 196 23.37 -12.97 -16.24
C GLU A 196 22.18 -13.91 -16.01
N ASN A 197 21.96 -14.33 -14.77
CA ASN A 197 20.80 -15.12 -14.38
C ASN A 197 20.14 -14.46 -13.16
N LEU A 198 18.82 -14.62 -13.05
CA LEU A 198 18.10 -14.25 -11.83
C LEU A 198 18.04 -15.45 -10.89
N SER A 199 18.14 -15.18 -9.59
CA SER A 199 17.66 -16.09 -8.56
C SER A 199 16.12 -16.12 -8.56
N ARG A 200 15.57 -17.12 -7.87
CA ARG A 200 14.11 -17.35 -7.79
C ARG A 200 13.40 -16.17 -7.15
N THR A 201 13.95 -15.67 -6.06
CA THR A 201 13.32 -14.60 -5.30
C THR A 201 13.44 -13.26 -6.04
N GLU A 202 14.54 -13.00 -6.75
CA GLU A 202 14.70 -11.79 -7.57
C GLU A 202 13.62 -11.69 -8.64
N ALA A 203 13.38 -12.78 -9.39
CA ALA A 203 12.32 -12.82 -10.38
C ALA A 203 10.93 -12.58 -9.76
N ILE A 204 10.64 -13.24 -8.63
CA ILE A 204 9.35 -13.09 -7.93
C ILE A 204 9.16 -11.68 -7.39
N LEU A 205 10.16 -11.13 -6.69
CA LEU A 205 10.09 -9.80 -6.08
C LEU A 205 10.00 -8.71 -7.13
N TYR A 206 10.71 -8.87 -8.25
CA TYR A 206 10.63 -7.93 -9.36
C TYR A 206 9.24 -7.94 -10.01
N LEU A 207 8.67 -9.13 -10.26
CA LEU A 207 7.29 -9.23 -10.74
C LEU A 207 6.28 -8.67 -9.74
N HIS A 208 6.45 -8.94 -8.45
CA HIS A 208 5.60 -8.40 -7.39
C HIS A 208 5.70 -6.87 -7.29
N PHE A 209 6.90 -6.30 -7.44
CA PHE A 209 7.13 -4.85 -7.53
C PHE A 209 6.33 -4.24 -8.69
N HIS A 210 6.27 -4.94 -9.83
CA HIS A 210 5.45 -4.58 -10.99
C HIS A 210 3.99 -5.09 -10.91
N ARG A 211 3.49 -5.39 -9.70
CA ARG A 211 2.10 -5.82 -9.44
C ARG A 211 1.66 -7.04 -10.28
N TRP A 212 2.60 -7.91 -10.62
CA TRP A 212 2.39 -9.07 -11.51
C TRP A 212 1.89 -8.68 -12.90
N ASP A 213 2.27 -7.49 -13.39
CA ASP A 213 2.10 -7.07 -14.79
C ASP A 213 3.36 -7.40 -15.58
N LEU A 214 3.27 -8.40 -16.45
CA LEU A 214 4.39 -8.90 -17.23
C LEU A 214 4.90 -7.87 -18.25
N GLY A 215 3.98 -7.12 -18.85
CA GLY A 215 4.32 -6.05 -19.80
C GLY A 215 5.06 -4.91 -19.10
N ASP A 216 4.58 -4.49 -17.92
CA ASP A 216 5.27 -3.45 -17.16
C ASP A 216 6.63 -3.92 -16.64
N ALA A 217 6.74 -5.16 -16.15
CA ALA A 217 8.03 -5.74 -15.75
C ALA A 217 9.02 -5.82 -16.92
N HIS A 218 8.53 -6.21 -18.11
CA HIS A 218 9.28 -6.26 -19.35
C HIS A 218 9.77 -4.87 -19.79
N ASP A 219 8.88 -3.90 -19.88
CA ASP A 219 9.20 -2.56 -20.39
C ASP A 219 10.17 -1.80 -19.49
N ASN A 220 10.20 -2.15 -18.20
CA ASN A 220 11.12 -1.57 -17.21
C ASN A 220 12.35 -2.45 -16.94
N ILE A 221 12.49 -3.58 -17.64
CA ILE A 221 13.61 -4.50 -17.44
C ILE A 221 14.93 -3.78 -17.74
N SER A 222 15.87 -3.94 -16.82
CA SER A 222 17.24 -3.42 -16.93
C SER A 222 18.20 -4.58 -16.69
N ASN A 223 19.49 -4.30 -16.52
CA ASN A 223 20.44 -5.33 -16.11
C ASN A 223 20.14 -5.85 -14.69
N LEU A 224 20.83 -6.94 -14.30
CA LEU A 224 20.66 -7.57 -12.99
C LEU A 224 20.80 -6.59 -11.82
N GLU A 225 21.74 -5.64 -11.93
CA GLU A 225 21.96 -4.62 -10.90
C GLU A 225 20.78 -3.67 -10.76
N GLY A 226 20.19 -3.22 -11.87
CA GLY A 226 19.03 -2.37 -11.86
C GLY A 226 17.80 -3.05 -11.26
N ILE A 227 17.67 -4.38 -11.46
CA ILE A 227 16.66 -5.19 -10.77
C ILE A 227 16.93 -5.23 -9.27
N ARG A 228 18.16 -5.59 -8.87
CA ARG A 228 18.58 -5.68 -7.45
C ARG A 228 18.36 -4.37 -6.69
N HIS A 229 18.72 -3.24 -7.29
CA HIS A 229 18.49 -1.92 -6.69
C HIS A 229 17.00 -1.64 -6.45
N ARG A 230 16.10 -2.06 -7.35
CA ARG A 230 14.65 -1.84 -7.16
C ARG A 230 14.04 -2.71 -6.06
N ILE A 231 14.67 -3.85 -5.74
CA ILE A 231 14.19 -4.78 -4.72
C ILE A 231 15.03 -4.72 -3.43
N GLU A 232 15.97 -3.78 -3.31
CA GLU A 232 16.89 -3.65 -2.17
C GLU A 232 16.15 -3.47 -0.84
N ASP A 233 14.96 -2.85 -0.86
CA ASP A 233 14.10 -2.66 0.31
C ASP A 233 13.71 -3.98 0.99
N TYR A 234 13.76 -5.11 0.27
CA TYR A 234 13.49 -6.43 0.81
C TYR A 234 14.66 -7.05 1.59
N ASP A 235 15.88 -6.50 1.52
CA ASP A 235 17.03 -7.01 2.28
C ASP A 235 16.76 -6.96 3.79
N ARG A 236 16.03 -5.94 4.27
CA ARG A 236 15.63 -5.85 5.69
C ARG A 236 14.69 -6.98 6.12
N MET A 237 14.00 -7.63 5.17
CA MET A 237 13.05 -8.70 5.43
C MET A 237 13.70 -10.09 5.48
N ARG A 238 15.00 -10.20 5.19
CA ARG A 238 15.83 -11.39 5.41
C ARG A 238 16.18 -11.63 6.88
N THR A 239 16.29 -10.56 7.66
CA THR A 239 16.77 -10.65 9.04
C THR A 239 15.80 -11.48 9.89
N PRO A 240 16.22 -12.58 10.52
CA PRO A 240 15.30 -13.42 11.28
C PRO A 240 14.71 -12.64 12.47
N LEU A 241 13.43 -12.86 12.75
CA LEU A 241 12.72 -12.32 13.90
C LEU A 241 12.36 -13.44 14.87
N PRO A 242 12.22 -13.15 16.18
CA PRO A 242 11.75 -14.12 17.16
C PRO A 242 10.40 -14.72 16.73
N GLU A 243 10.23 -16.03 16.94
CA GLU A 243 8.98 -16.73 16.62
C GLU A 243 7.85 -16.30 17.57
N GLU A 244 8.14 -16.28 18.87
CA GLU A 244 7.26 -15.80 19.93
C GLU A 244 7.66 -14.37 20.33
N VAL A 245 6.78 -13.43 20.02
CA VAL A 245 6.95 -12.02 20.36
C VAL A 245 5.88 -11.66 21.38
N ASP A 246 6.29 -11.01 22.46
CA ASP A 246 5.33 -10.41 23.38
C ASP A 246 4.50 -9.38 22.59
N ILE A 247 3.17 -9.44 22.70
CA ILE A 247 2.26 -8.52 22.01
C ILE A 247 2.55 -7.06 22.42
N SER A 248 3.26 -6.83 23.53
CA SER A 248 3.75 -5.51 23.92
C SER A 248 4.93 -4.99 23.09
N ASP A 249 5.72 -5.86 22.47
CA ASP A 249 6.78 -5.47 21.53
C ASP A 249 6.15 -5.11 20.17
N LEU A 250 5.71 -3.86 20.09
CA LEU A 250 5.00 -3.32 18.94
C LEU A 250 5.89 -3.27 17.68
N VAL A 251 7.21 -3.13 17.83
CA VAL A 251 8.12 -2.98 16.69
C VAL A 251 8.31 -4.32 16.00
N THR A 252 8.68 -5.36 16.74
CA THR A 252 8.85 -6.70 16.15
C THR A 252 7.52 -7.25 15.66
N THR A 253 6.42 -7.03 16.40
CA THR A 253 5.07 -7.42 15.93
C THR A 253 4.72 -6.73 14.61
N ALA A 254 5.04 -5.45 14.45
CA ALA A 254 4.79 -4.73 13.21
C ALA A 254 5.62 -5.31 12.05
N GLN A 255 6.90 -5.62 12.26
CA GLN A 255 7.73 -6.25 11.23
C GLN A 255 7.20 -7.64 10.83
N GLN A 256 6.72 -8.43 11.79
CA GLN A 256 6.05 -9.70 11.48
C GLN A 256 4.79 -9.49 10.63
N ASP A 257 3.95 -8.52 11.01
CA ASP A 257 2.73 -8.21 10.27
C ASP A 257 3.01 -7.71 8.84
N GLU A 258 4.06 -6.90 8.65
CA GLU A 258 4.54 -6.44 7.34
C GLU A 258 4.91 -7.63 6.45
N ARG A 259 5.77 -8.53 6.96
CA ARG A 259 6.22 -9.71 6.20
C ARG A 259 5.07 -10.66 5.89
N LEU A 260 4.10 -10.82 6.81
CA LEU A 260 2.89 -11.60 6.54
C LEU A 260 2.03 -10.95 5.45
N ALA A 261 1.85 -9.63 5.49
CA ALA A 261 1.09 -8.92 4.47
C ALA A 261 1.74 -9.04 3.08
N GLU A 262 3.06 -8.83 3.00
CA GLU A 262 3.80 -8.98 1.74
C GLU A 262 3.75 -10.42 1.23
N PHE A 263 3.96 -11.42 2.10
CA PHE A 263 3.92 -12.81 1.66
C PHE A 263 2.55 -13.21 1.10
N ILE A 264 1.45 -12.77 1.73
CA ILE A 264 0.09 -12.96 1.20
C ILE A 264 -0.10 -12.27 -0.16
N SER A 265 0.45 -11.05 -0.30
CA SER A 265 0.39 -10.32 -1.56
C SER A 265 1.19 -10.98 -2.68
N ILE A 266 2.34 -11.59 -2.37
CA ILE A 266 3.22 -12.29 -3.31
C ILE A 266 2.59 -13.61 -3.79
N THR A 267 2.00 -14.40 -2.89
CA THR A 267 1.38 -15.68 -3.27
C THR A 267 -0.02 -15.51 -3.87
N GLY A 268 -0.70 -14.40 -3.55
CA GLY A 268 -2.07 -14.12 -4.00
C GLY A 268 -3.14 -14.96 -3.33
N ARG A 269 -2.78 -15.79 -2.34
CA ARG A 269 -3.66 -16.80 -1.74
C ARG A 269 -4.68 -16.23 -0.75
N PRO A 270 -5.79 -16.96 -0.52
CA PRO A 270 -6.82 -16.56 0.43
C PRO A 270 -6.53 -16.91 1.90
N ASP A 271 -5.66 -17.88 2.19
CA ASP A 271 -5.48 -18.45 3.53
C ASP A 271 -4.29 -17.86 4.29
N TRP A 272 -4.49 -16.68 4.88
CA TRP A 272 -3.45 -15.95 5.61
C TRP A 272 -2.81 -16.76 6.77
N TRP A 273 -3.54 -17.74 7.35
CA TRP A 273 -3.00 -18.54 8.44
C TRP A 273 -1.84 -19.44 8.00
N SER A 274 -1.97 -20.09 6.85
CA SER A 274 -0.91 -20.96 6.31
C SER A 274 0.38 -20.17 6.04
N HIS A 275 0.24 -18.95 5.54
CA HIS A 275 1.36 -18.03 5.32
C HIS A 275 2.09 -17.69 6.61
N ARG A 276 1.34 -17.45 7.69
CA ARG A 276 1.91 -17.20 9.01
C ARG A 276 2.69 -18.41 9.52
N VAL A 277 2.15 -19.62 9.40
CA VAL A 277 2.82 -20.85 9.85
C VAL A 277 4.14 -21.05 9.09
N ILE A 278 4.14 -20.83 7.78
CA ILE A 278 5.36 -20.91 6.96
C ILE A 278 6.37 -19.86 7.41
N LEU A 279 5.98 -18.59 7.54
CA LEU A 279 6.88 -17.54 8.01
C LEU A 279 7.47 -17.86 9.39
N GLN A 280 6.67 -18.36 10.34
CA GLN A 280 7.17 -18.78 11.65
C GLN A 280 8.23 -19.89 11.53
N GLY A 281 8.02 -20.87 10.65
CA GLY A 281 8.99 -21.94 10.37
C GLY A 281 10.33 -21.45 9.81
N PHE A 282 10.34 -20.28 9.17
CA PHE A 282 11.54 -19.61 8.66
C PHE A 282 12.01 -18.45 9.55
N ALA A 283 11.63 -18.43 10.83
CA ALA A 283 11.96 -17.33 11.75
C ALA A 283 11.62 -15.96 11.15
N TRP A 284 10.48 -15.90 10.47
CA TRP A 284 9.97 -14.75 9.72
C TRP A 284 10.87 -14.24 8.59
N ASP A 285 11.92 -14.93 8.17
CA ASP A 285 12.67 -14.58 6.96
C ASP A 285 11.77 -14.70 5.72
N LEU A 286 11.41 -13.55 5.16
CA LEU A 286 10.49 -13.48 4.03
C LEU A 286 11.13 -14.08 2.76
N ILE A 287 12.43 -13.86 2.55
CA ILE A 287 13.11 -14.32 1.34
C ILE A 287 13.24 -15.84 1.34
N ALA A 288 13.60 -16.41 2.49
CA ALA A 288 13.58 -17.86 2.67
C ALA A 288 12.17 -18.45 2.45
N ALA A 289 11.13 -17.80 2.97
CA ALA A 289 9.74 -18.24 2.78
C ALA A 289 9.28 -18.16 1.32
N ILE A 290 9.67 -17.12 0.57
CA ILE A 290 9.40 -16.99 -0.88
C ILE A 290 10.10 -18.10 -1.66
N SER A 291 11.38 -18.35 -1.36
CA SER A 291 12.16 -19.41 -1.99
C SER A 291 11.55 -20.79 -1.75
N TYR A 292 11.11 -21.06 -0.51
CA TYR A 292 10.38 -22.27 -0.15
C TYR A 292 9.03 -22.37 -0.89
N TRP A 293 8.25 -21.29 -0.90
CA TRP A 293 6.97 -21.23 -1.61
C TRP A 293 7.11 -21.53 -3.11
N PHE A 294 8.16 -21.03 -3.75
CA PHE A 294 8.40 -21.32 -5.16
C PHE A 294 8.66 -22.81 -5.42
N LEU A 295 9.44 -23.46 -4.56
CA LEU A 295 9.85 -24.85 -4.74
C LEU A 295 8.83 -25.89 -4.29
N GLU A 296 8.14 -25.62 -3.20
CA GLU A 296 7.28 -26.60 -2.50
C GLU A 296 5.82 -26.15 -2.45
N GLY A 297 5.61 -24.84 -2.46
CA GLY A 297 4.35 -24.21 -2.17
C GLY A 297 4.02 -24.06 -0.70
N VAL A 298 2.86 -23.48 -0.41
CA VAL A 298 2.38 -23.28 0.95
C VAL A 298 1.33 -24.34 1.27
N PRO A 299 1.63 -25.37 2.08
CA PRO A 299 0.61 -26.35 2.46
C PRO A 299 -0.57 -25.66 3.16
N PRO A 300 -1.82 -26.12 2.95
CA PRO A 300 -2.97 -25.53 3.63
C PRO A 300 -2.97 -25.95 5.10
N TYR A 301 -2.64 -25.03 6.00
CA TYR A 301 -2.66 -25.26 7.45
C TYR A 301 -3.99 -24.79 8.03
N GLN A 302 -4.75 -25.72 8.60
CA GLN A 302 -5.93 -25.35 9.36
C GLN A 302 -5.53 -25.03 10.80
N PRO A 303 -5.98 -23.88 11.36
CA PRO A 303 -5.71 -23.52 12.75
C PRO A 303 -6.31 -24.56 13.70
N GLU A 304 -5.71 -24.75 14.86
CA GLU A 304 -6.26 -25.66 15.86
C GLU A 304 -7.63 -25.17 16.36
N ASN A 305 -8.50 -26.09 16.77
CA ASN A 305 -9.85 -25.74 17.27
C ASN A 305 -9.83 -24.75 18.45
N LYS A 306 -8.73 -24.70 19.22
CA LYS A 306 -8.54 -23.75 20.33
C LYS A 306 -8.31 -22.31 19.83
N GLU A 307 -7.66 -22.17 18.69
CA GLU A 307 -7.32 -20.88 18.08
C GLU A 307 -8.42 -20.34 17.17
N LYS A 308 -9.30 -21.23 16.69
CA LYS A 308 -10.61 -20.89 16.09
C LYS A 308 -11.53 -20.25 17.13
N ARG A 309 -11.13 -19.12 17.71
CA ARG A 309 -12.03 -18.22 18.43
C ARG A 309 -13.09 -17.81 17.43
N LYS A 310 -14.25 -18.47 17.49
CA LYS A 310 -15.35 -18.30 16.54
C LYS A 310 -15.57 -16.82 16.30
N SER A 311 -15.33 -16.37 15.07
CA SER A 311 -15.73 -15.02 14.67
C SER A 311 -17.20 -14.83 15.07
N THR A 312 -17.48 -13.79 15.85
CA THR A 312 -18.85 -13.45 16.21
C THR A 312 -19.59 -12.82 15.04
N LYS A 313 -18.84 -12.36 14.03
CA LYS A 313 -19.38 -11.77 12.80
C LYS A 313 -19.86 -12.88 11.87
N LYS A 314 -21.01 -12.63 11.25
CA LYS A 314 -21.58 -13.46 10.19
C LYS A 314 -21.43 -12.76 8.85
N ASP A 315 -21.28 -13.54 7.80
CA ASP A 315 -21.37 -13.10 6.41
C ASP A 315 -22.82 -12.68 6.07
N PRO A 316 -23.05 -12.13 4.86
CA PRO A 316 -24.38 -11.73 4.45
C PRO A 316 -25.42 -12.87 4.40
N ASP A 317 -24.97 -14.12 4.24
CA ASP A 317 -25.83 -15.32 4.24
C ASP A 317 -26.09 -15.87 5.65
N GLY A 318 -25.50 -15.26 6.67
CA GLY A 318 -25.65 -15.66 8.07
C GLY A 318 -24.70 -16.80 8.50
N LYS A 319 -23.80 -17.26 7.64
CA LYS A 319 -22.71 -18.17 8.00
C LYS A 319 -21.63 -17.38 8.74
N LYS A 320 -20.84 -18.05 9.58
CA LYS A 320 -19.75 -17.39 10.31
C LYS A 320 -18.53 -17.32 9.41
N TYR A 321 -17.77 -16.24 9.53
CA TYR A 321 -16.46 -16.17 8.88
C TYR A 321 -15.56 -17.30 9.38
N GLU A 322 -14.95 -18.00 8.43
CA GLU A 322 -13.95 -19.00 8.72
C GLU A 322 -12.65 -18.32 9.16
N PHE A 323 -12.13 -18.74 10.31
CA PHE A 323 -10.88 -18.21 10.83
C PHE A 323 -9.71 -18.77 10.02
N GLY A 324 -8.76 -17.91 9.67
CA GLY A 324 -7.60 -18.27 8.83
C GLY A 324 -7.77 -17.95 7.33
N LEU A 325 -8.97 -17.54 6.92
CA LEU A 325 -9.27 -17.16 5.54
C LEU A 325 -9.53 -15.66 5.40
N ARG A 326 -9.16 -15.15 4.22
CA ARG A 326 -9.51 -13.81 3.74
C ARG A 326 -10.97 -13.76 3.29
N VAL A 327 -11.44 -12.53 3.12
CA VAL A 327 -12.83 -12.24 2.74
C VAL A 327 -12.85 -11.62 1.34
N GLY A 328 -13.76 -12.12 0.51
CA GLY A 328 -13.96 -11.62 -0.84
C GLY A 328 -14.69 -10.26 -0.89
N VAL A 329 -14.79 -9.70 -2.09
CA VAL A 329 -15.57 -8.46 -2.36
C VAL A 329 -17.07 -8.66 -2.14
N ASN A 330 -17.53 -9.86 -1.86
CA ASN A 330 -18.90 -10.19 -1.49
C ASN A 330 -19.09 -10.40 0.03
N GLU A 331 -18.08 -10.07 0.84
CA GLU A 331 -18.07 -10.36 2.29
C GLU A 331 -18.25 -11.83 2.65
N ARG A 332 -17.96 -12.75 1.73
CA ARG A 332 -17.90 -14.18 2.03
C ARG A 332 -16.45 -14.57 2.30
N SER A 333 -16.24 -15.50 3.23
CA SER A 333 -14.95 -16.16 3.34
C SER A 333 -14.63 -16.80 1.99
N LEU A 334 -13.40 -16.59 1.53
CA LEU A 334 -12.88 -17.32 0.38
C LEU A 334 -12.69 -18.79 0.75
N ASP A 335 -12.67 -19.68 -0.24
CA ASP A 335 -12.51 -21.11 0.02
C ASP A 335 -11.07 -21.44 0.42
N TRP A 336 -10.91 -22.48 1.26
CA TRP A 336 -9.59 -23.03 1.54
C TRP A 336 -9.00 -23.63 0.27
N PRO A 337 -7.71 -23.34 -0.04
CA PRO A 337 -7.04 -24.03 -1.13
C PRO A 337 -6.88 -25.52 -0.79
N THR A 338 -7.02 -26.38 -1.80
CA THR A 338 -6.75 -27.81 -1.64
C THR A 338 -5.24 -28.06 -1.63
N ALA A 339 -4.79 -29.19 -1.07
CA ALA A 339 -3.36 -29.53 -1.04
C ALA A 339 -2.75 -29.59 -2.46
N GLU A 340 -3.48 -30.18 -3.42
CA GLU A 340 -3.09 -30.25 -4.83
C GLU A 340 -2.93 -28.87 -5.48
N GLN A 341 -3.76 -27.89 -5.08
CA GLN A 341 -3.63 -26.51 -5.57
C GLN A 341 -2.39 -25.82 -5.00
N CYS A 342 -1.87 -26.29 -3.87
CA CYS A 342 -0.73 -25.70 -3.19
C CYS A 342 0.61 -26.27 -3.68
N GLU A 343 0.63 -27.56 -4.03
CA GLU A 343 1.84 -28.30 -4.39
C GLU A 343 2.52 -27.69 -5.63
N ALA A 344 3.85 -27.57 -5.58
CA ALA A 344 4.64 -27.18 -6.74
C ALA A 344 4.96 -28.37 -7.64
N SER A 345 4.92 -28.15 -8.95
CA SER A 345 5.41 -29.12 -9.93
C SER A 345 6.93 -29.21 -9.88
N ARG A 346 7.48 -30.01 -8.94
CA ARG A 346 8.93 -30.08 -8.70
C ARG A 346 9.77 -30.32 -9.95
N THR A 347 9.25 -31.06 -10.94
CA THR A 347 9.97 -31.38 -12.17
C THR A 347 10.23 -30.16 -13.07
N ALA A 348 9.38 -29.13 -13.02
CA ALA A 348 9.55 -27.94 -13.85
C ALA A 348 10.52 -26.91 -13.25
N PHE A 349 10.70 -26.94 -11.92
CA PHE A 349 11.39 -25.86 -11.19
C PHE A 349 12.77 -26.25 -10.64
N MET A 350 13.18 -27.51 -10.78
CA MET A 350 14.52 -28.00 -10.39
C MET A 350 15.57 -27.88 -11.50
N ASP A 351 15.31 -27.07 -12.54
CA ASP A 351 16.31 -26.78 -13.58
C ASP A 351 17.53 -26.08 -12.96
N ASP A 352 18.75 -26.51 -13.35
CA ASP A 352 20.04 -26.05 -12.80
C ASP A 352 20.38 -24.59 -13.19
N GLY A 353 19.47 -23.89 -13.89
CA GLY A 353 19.69 -22.56 -14.45
C GLY A 353 19.36 -21.37 -13.54
N TRP A 354 18.95 -21.58 -12.30
CA TRP A 354 18.72 -20.50 -11.34
C TRP A 354 20.02 -20.01 -10.71
N GLU A 355 20.19 -18.70 -10.56
CA GLU A 355 21.32 -18.18 -9.77
C GLU A 355 21.15 -18.57 -8.30
N VAL A 356 22.27 -18.75 -7.61
CA VAL A 356 22.28 -18.88 -6.14
C VAL A 356 21.68 -17.62 -5.56
N GLU A 357 20.79 -17.79 -4.58
CA GLU A 357 20.17 -16.67 -3.87
C GLU A 357 21.27 -15.79 -3.26
N PRO A 358 21.38 -14.50 -3.64
CA PRO A 358 22.39 -13.63 -3.05
C PRO A 358 22.06 -13.37 -1.58
N ASP A 359 23.09 -13.16 -0.75
CA ASP A 359 22.90 -12.84 0.67
C ASP A 359 22.22 -11.47 0.86
N ARG A 360 22.49 -10.53 -0.06
CA ARG A 360 21.91 -9.19 -0.13
C ARG A 360 21.75 -8.77 -1.60
N TYR A 361 20.72 -7.99 -1.90
CA TYR A 361 20.54 -7.39 -3.22
C TYR A 361 21.38 -6.11 -3.40
N SER A 362 21.58 -5.37 -2.31
CA SER A 362 22.47 -4.20 -2.30
C SER A 362 23.93 -4.62 -2.51
N LYS A 363 24.63 -3.99 -3.46
CA LYS A 363 26.08 -4.11 -3.53
C LYS A 363 26.67 -3.58 -2.21
N PRO A 364 27.65 -4.26 -1.60
CA PRO A 364 28.42 -3.66 -0.54
C PRO A 364 29.03 -2.38 -1.15
N ASP A 365 28.65 -1.22 -0.61
CA ASP A 365 29.07 0.06 -1.14
C ASP A 365 30.56 0.02 -1.44
N ASP A 366 30.92 0.12 -2.72
CA ASP A 366 32.31 0.21 -3.21
C ASP A 366 32.94 1.58 -2.83
N SER A 367 32.46 2.15 -1.73
CA SER A 367 33.04 3.22 -0.91
C SER A 367 34.46 2.91 -0.41
N GLY A 368 35.01 1.75 -0.78
CA GLY A 368 36.42 1.42 -0.69
C GLY A 368 37.33 2.30 -1.56
N ASN A 369 36.80 3.16 -2.44
CA ASN A 369 37.58 4.28 -2.99
C ASN A 369 37.58 5.47 -2.01
N ALA A 370 37.88 5.20 -0.74
CA ALA A 370 38.55 6.17 0.10
C ALA A 370 39.89 6.41 -0.57
N SER A 371 39.92 7.45 -1.41
CA SER A 371 41.15 8.08 -1.90
C SER A 371 42.12 8.11 -0.73
N GLU A 372 43.15 7.26 -0.82
CA GLU A 372 44.46 7.53 -0.24
C GLU A 372 44.79 8.96 -0.69
N SER A 373 44.46 9.91 0.19
CA SER A 373 45.03 11.24 0.13
C SER A 373 46.30 11.08 0.93
N ASP A 374 47.37 10.89 0.15
CA ASP A 374 48.75 10.96 0.58
C ASP A 374 48.92 12.07 1.63
N GLU A 375 49.49 11.66 2.76
CA GLU A 375 50.62 12.32 3.41
C GLU A 375 50.74 13.83 3.20
N ASP A 376 50.38 14.62 4.21
CA ASP A 376 51.28 15.70 4.63
C ASP A 376 51.10 16.05 6.12
N ASP A 377 52.06 15.56 6.89
CA ASP A 377 52.73 16.11 8.06
C ASP A 377 52.02 17.12 9.00
N SER A 378 52.01 16.74 10.29
CA SER A 378 52.68 17.43 11.42
C SER A 378 51.86 17.79 12.68
N ASP A 379 52.50 17.38 13.80
CA ASP A 379 52.50 17.88 15.17
C ASP A 379 51.43 17.49 16.20
N GLU A 380 51.83 16.46 16.96
CA GLU A 380 52.02 16.43 18.42
C GLU A 380 51.05 17.23 19.31
N SER A 381 50.30 16.51 20.16
CA SER A 381 50.37 16.78 21.61
C SER A 381 49.89 15.58 22.43
N SER A 382 50.80 15.14 23.29
CA SER A 382 50.68 14.02 24.21
C SER A 382 49.72 14.31 25.37
N SER A 383 49.08 13.29 25.92
CA SER A 383 49.14 13.11 27.38
C SER A 383 48.82 11.68 27.78
N ASP A 384 49.75 11.16 28.57
CA ASP A 384 49.77 9.91 29.29
C ASP A 384 48.53 9.69 30.17
N ASP A 385 48.17 8.42 30.40
CA ASP A 385 48.27 7.95 31.78
C ASP A 385 48.28 6.42 31.91
N ASP A 386 49.30 6.01 32.64
CA ASP A 386 49.75 4.68 33.02
C ASP A 386 49.08 4.26 34.34
N ASN A 387 48.50 3.06 34.43
CA ASN A 387 48.85 2.21 35.59
C ASN A 387 48.42 0.74 35.51
N THR A 388 49.46 -0.07 35.59
CA THR A 388 49.53 -1.48 35.97
C THR A 388 48.82 -1.87 37.29
N LYS A 389 48.34 -3.12 37.39
CA LYS A 389 48.70 -4.06 38.51
C LYS A 389 48.12 -5.49 38.40
N LYS A 390 49.06 -6.43 38.17
CA LYS A 390 49.32 -7.69 38.90
C LYS A 390 48.19 -8.42 39.66
N GLY A 391 47.73 -9.54 39.08
CA GLY A 391 48.02 -10.92 39.53
C GLY A 391 47.45 -11.48 40.84
N LYS A 392 46.73 -12.61 40.77
CA LYS A 392 46.91 -13.78 41.67
C LYS A 392 46.15 -15.03 41.20
N LYS A 393 46.87 -16.16 41.20
CA LYS A 393 46.38 -17.55 41.01
C LYS A 393 45.50 -18.01 42.18
N GLY A 394 44.54 -18.91 41.94
CA GLY A 394 44.01 -19.77 43.01
C GLY A 394 42.75 -20.60 42.71
N LYS A 395 42.96 -21.91 42.47
CA LYS A 395 42.19 -23.09 42.96
C LYS A 395 40.68 -23.24 42.68
N LEU A 396 40.39 -24.30 41.90
CA LEU A 396 39.61 -25.51 42.26
C LEU A 396 38.49 -25.37 43.31
N SER A 397 37.24 -25.67 42.94
CA SER A 397 36.55 -26.93 43.30
C SER A 397 35.01 -26.86 43.22
N ALA A 398 34.44 -27.98 42.73
CA ALA A 398 33.25 -28.69 43.21
C ALA A 398 31.84 -28.05 43.24
N LYS A 399 30.97 -28.60 42.38
CA LYS A 399 29.85 -29.54 42.71
C LYS A 399 28.62 -29.01 43.48
N ALA A 400 27.45 -29.09 42.82
CA ALA A 400 26.11 -29.52 43.29
C ALA A 400 25.05 -28.76 42.43
N LYS A 401 24.23 -29.35 41.55
CA LYS A 401 23.26 -30.47 41.60
C LYS A 401 22.06 -30.23 42.53
N GLY A 402 20.92 -29.94 41.90
CA GLY A 402 19.57 -30.20 42.41
C GLY A 402 18.60 -29.04 42.20
N LYS A 403 17.29 -29.23 42.12
CA LYS A 403 16.43 -30.41 41.91
C LYS A 403 15.02 -29.82 41.76
N GLN A 404 14.28 -30.31 40.79
CA GLN A 404 12.87 -29.99 40.56
C GLN A 404 11.99 -30.27 41.81
N ARG A 405 10.93 -29.48 41.99
CA ARG A 405 9.65 -30.02 42.46
C ARG A 405 8.46 -29.14 42.07
N ALA A 406 7.39 -29.84 41.73
CA ALA A 406 6.10 -29.38 41.27
C ALA A 406 5.09 -29.20 42.42
N VAL A 407 3.87 -28.81 42.02
CA VAL A 407 2.55 -28.99 42.67
C VAL A 407 2.10 -27.85 43.58
N SER A 408 1.01 -27.16 43.18
CA SER A 408 -0.31 -27.31 43.84
C SER A 408 -1.40 -26.43 43.20
N GLN A 409 -2.53 -27.06 42.92
CA GLN A 409 -3.87 -26.47 42.71
C GLN A 409 -4.36 -25.78 43.99
N LEU A 410 -5.12 -24.70 43.85
CA LEU A 410 -6.10 -24.24 44.84
C LEU A 410 -7.26 -23.53 44.13
N ASP A 411 -8.47 -23.94 44.51
CA ASP A 411 -9.78 -23.36 44.23
C ASP A 411 -9.95 -22.03 44.98
N GLU A 412 -10.41 -20.96 44.32
CA GLU A 412 -11.00 -19.80 45.01
C GLU A 412 -12.12 -19.10 44.19
N ASP A 413 -13.30 -19.11 44.81
CA ASP A 413 -14.36 -18.12 44.91
C ASP A 413 -14.71 -17.17 43.74
N ASP A 414 -15.91 -17.44 43.19
CA ASP A 414 -16.62 -16.73 42.14
C ASP A 414 -17.70 -15.82 42.74
N SER A 415 -17.34 -14.62 43.24
CA SER A 415 -18.35 -13.64 43.68
C SER A 415 -17.90 -12.17 43.73
N ASN A 416 -16.99 -11.74 42.85
CA ASN A 416 -16.67 -10.31 42.73
C ASN A 416 -17.16 -9.73 41.39
N LYS A 417 -18.41 -9.22 41.37
CA LYS A 417 -18.90 -8.27 40.35
C LYS A 417 -18.21 -6.91 40.54
N GLY A 418 -16.88 -6.92 40.42
CA GLY A 418 -16.05 -5.73 40.53
C GLY A 418 -16.35 -4.77 39.38
N LYS A 419 -16.43 -3.48 39.74
CA LYS A 419 -16.42 -2.31 38.85
C LYS A 419 -15.71 -2.66 37.55
N LYS A 420 -16.42 -2.53 36.41
CA LYS A 420 -15.84 -2.61 35.07
C LYS A 420 -14.74 -1.54 34.99
N GLY A 421 -13.51 -1.92 35.37
CA GLY A 421 -12.34 -1.08 35.25
C GLY A 421 -12.33 -0.56 33.82
N LYS A 422 -12.22 0.77 33.67
CA LYS A 422 -12.05 1.41 32.36
C LYS A 422 -10.90 0.67 31.68
N LYS A 423 -11.22 -0.26 30.77
CA LYS A 423 -10.23 -0.99 30.00
C LYS A 423 -9.36 0.08 29.39
N SER A 424 -8.11 0.16 29.83
CA SER A 424 -7.14 1.09 29.29
C SER A 424 -7.22 0.96 27.78
N PHE A 425 -7.48 2.09 27.11
CA PHE A 425 -7.61 2.11 25.67
C PHE A 425 -6.21 1.86 25.12
N VAL A 426 -5.85 0.57 25.00
CA VAL A 426 -4.63 0.17 24.32
C VAL A 426 -4.79 0.71 22.90
N PRO A 427 -3.90 1.61 22.42
CA PRO A 427 -3.96 2.13 21.08
C PRO A 427 -4.12 0.93 20.13
N LYS A 428 -5.11 1.00 19.24
CA LYS A 428 -5.23 -0.02 18.18
C LYS A 428 -3.91 0.02 17.42
N GLY A 429 -3.20 -1.11 17.51
CA GLY A 429 -1.91 -1.31 16.87
C GLY A 429 -2.02 -1.00 15.38
N GLU A 430 -0.91 -0.60 14.84
CA GLU A 430 -0.73 -0.30 13.43
C GLU A 430 -0.96 -1.58 12.61
N GLY A 431 -1.63 -1.45 11.47
CA GLY A 431 -1.90 -2.56 10.58
C GLY A 431 -1.34 -2.32 9.18
N PHE A 432 -0.86 -3.39 8.56
CA PHE A 432 -0.32 -3.41 7.21
C PHE A 432 -1.44 -3.75 6.23
N LEU A 433 -1.50 -3.01 5.11
CA LEU A 433 -2.53 -3.17 4.09
C LEU A 433 -2.16 -4.33 3.18
N LEU A 434 -3.13 -5.17 2.82
CA LEU A 434 -2.91 -6.18 1.78
C LEU A 434 -3.04 -5.54 0.40
N THR A 435 -1.98 -5.60 -0.39
CA THR A 435 -1.86 -5.04 -1.75
C THR A 435 -2.32 -6.00 -2.86
N VAL A 436 -2.92 -7.13 -2.48
CA VAL A 436 -3.32 -8.19 -3.42
C VAL A 436 -4.09 -7.59 -4.60
N LYS A 437 -5.13 -6.80 -4.35
CA LYS A 437 -6.02 -6.23 -5.40
C LYS A 437 -5.58 -4.85 -5.90
N GLY A 438 -4.28 -4.60 -5.96
CA GLY A 438 -3.72 -3.32 -6.41
C GLY A 438 -3.43 -2.34 -5.28
N ASP A 439 -3.13 -1.09 -5.65
CA ASP A 439 -2.73 -0.06 -4.68
C ASP A 439 -3.92 0.32 -3.78
N PRO A 440 -3.85 0.08 -2.46
CA PRO A 440 -4.89 0.48 -1.53
C PRO A 440 -5.02 2.01 -1.40
N LEU A 441 -3.98 2.77 -1.72
CA LEU A 441 -3.97 4.23 -1.62
C LEU A 441 -4.61 4.92 -2.82
N GLU A 442 -4.65 4.23 -3.96
CA GLU A 442 -5.27 4.74 -5.17
C GLU A 442 -6.79 4.94 -4.96
N PRO A 443 -7.33 6.13 -5.28
CA PRO A 443 -8.75 6.42 -5.16
C PRO A 443 -9.57 5.67 -6.22
N ALA A 444 -10.87 5.54 -5.98
CA ALA A 444 -11.81 5.16 -7.00
C ALA A 444 -12.05 6.34 -7.98
N TYR A 445 -12.25 6.03 -9.26
CA TYR A 445 -12.51 7.00 -10.32
C TYR A 445 -13.89 6.81 -10.93
N THR A 446 -14.47 7.92 -11.40
CA THR A 446 -15.78 7.91 -12.07
C THR A 446 -15.70 7.14 -13.39
N GLY A 447 -16.65 6.26 -13.62
CA GLY A 447 -16.71 5.39 -14.81
C GLY A 447 -15.63 4.31 -14.87
N CYS A 448 -14.96 4.04 -13.75
CA CYS A 448 -13.95 2.98 -13.62
C CYS A 448 -14.41 2.00 -12.54
N PRO A 449 -15.27 1.02 -12.87
CA PRO A 449 -15.84 0.11 -11.88
C PRO A 449 -14.76 -0.79 -11.28
N ASP A 450 -14.46 -0.60 -10.00
CA ASP A 450 -13.53 -1.44 -9.24
C ASP A 450 -14.13 -1.86 -7.90
N PRO A 451 -14.90 -2.96 -7.86
CA PRO A 451 -15.49 -3.47 -6.64
C PRO A 451 -14.49 -3.75 -5.51
N SER A 452 -13.21 -4.00 -5.82
CA SER A 452 -12.18 -4.21 -4.81
C SER A 452 -12.04 -2.98 -3.88
N LYS A 453 -12.35 -1.78 -4.39
CA LYS A 453 -12.25 -0.54 -3.61
C LYS A 453 -13.28 -0.44 -2.47
N PHE A 454 -14.29 -1.32 -2.43
CA PHE A 454 -15.21 -1.42 -1.29
C PHE A 454 -14.60 -2.11 -0.07
N LEU A 455 -13.48 -2.82 -0.24
CA LEU A 455 -12.85 -3.62 0.80
C LEU A 455 -11.46 -3.07 1.12
N ILE A 456 -11.14 -2.98 2.41
CA ILE A 456 -9.79 -2.72 2.91
C ILE A 456 -9.43 -3.88 3.80
N GLU A 457 -8.39 -4.61 3.42
CA GLU A 457 -7.86 -5.76 4.14
C GLU A 457 -6.56 -5.36 4.85
N THR A 458 -6.38 -5.85 6.07
CA THR A 458 -5.22 -5.51 6.91
C THR A 458 -4.74 -6.68 7.75
N ILE A 459 -3.43 -6.74 7.99
CA ILE A 459 -2.81 -7.58 9.02
C ILE A 459 -2.39 -6.68 10.18
N SER A 460 -2.77 -7.02 11.40
CA SER A 460 -2.33 -6.31 12.61
C SER A 460 -2.30 -7.26 13.81
N ARG A 461 -1.21 -7.24 14.57
CA ARG A 461 -0.93 -8.10 15.72
C ARG A 461 -1.14 -9.58 15.42
N GLY A 462 -0.59 -10.04 14.30
CA GLY A 462 -0.67 -11.41 13.79
C GLY A 462 -2.09 -11.84 13.40
N ARG A 463 -2.99 -10.88 13.13
CA ARG A 463 -4.40 -11.15 12.83
C ARG A 463 -4.87 -10.41 11.59
N TYR A 464 -5.58 -11.13 10.75
CA TYR A 464 -6.35 -10.56 9.65
C TYR A 464 -7.58 -9.81 10.14
N ALA A 465 -7.76 -8.61 9.61
CA ALA A 465 -8.95 -7.80 9.76
C ALA A 465 -9.33 -7.18 8.42
N PHE A 466 -10.62 -6.90 8.24
CA PHE A 466 -11.11 -6.21 7.07
C PHE A 466 -12.17 -5.17 7.44
N ASN A 467 -12.26 -4.11 6.65
CA ASN A 467 -13.29 -3.10 6.70
C ASN A 467 -13.95 -3.00 5.33
N ARG A 468 -15.27 -2.92 5.30
CA ARG A 468 -16.02 -2.69 4.06
C ARG A 468 -16.76 -1.37 4.12
N PHE A 469 -16.87 -0.72 2.97
CA PHE A 469 -17.80 0.38 2.76
C PHE A 469 -19.25 -0.14 2.87
N ARG A 470 -19.90 0.20 3.99
CA ARG A 470 -21.32 -0.09 4.23
C ARG A 470 -22.05 1.22 4.45
N GLN A 471 -22.85 1.64 3.48
CA GLN A 471 -23.89 2.65 3.70
C GLN A 471 -25.25 2.02 3.48
N ASP A 472 -25.56 1.03 4.31
CA ASP A 472 -26.77 0.20 4.18
C ASP A 472 -28.07 1.02 4.23
N GLY A 473 -28.03 2.25 4.75
CA GLY A 473 -29.15 3.18 4.72
C GLY A 473 -29.36 3.90 3.37
N ARG A 474 -28.35 3.93 2.50
CA ARG A 474 -28.34 4.70 1.24
C ARG A 474 -28.17 3.83 0.00
N PHE A 475 -27.31 2.82 0.05
CA PHE A 475 -26.96 2.02 -1.12
C PHE A 475 -27.53 0.61 -1.10
N ILE A 476 -27.98 0.16 -2.27
CA ILE A 476 -28.19 -1.25 -2.60
C ILE A 476 -26.89 -1.75 -3.23
N TRP A 477 -26.35 -2.83 -2.67
CA TRP A 477 -25.12 -3.46 -3.14
C TRP A 477 -25.47 -4.69 -3.98
N PRO A 478 -25.15 -4.70 -5.29
CA PRO A 478 -25.33 -5.88 -6.14
C PRO A 478 -24.61 -7.08 -5.55
N GLY A 479 -25.26 -8.24 -5.53
CA GLY A 479 -24.68 -9.51 -5.05
C GLY A 479 -24.51 -9.67 -3.54
N LEU A 480 -24.63 -8.61 -2.72
CA LEU A 480 -24.35 -8.72 -1.27
C LEU A 480 -25.54 -9.17 -0.43
N ASN A 481 -26.77 -8.88 -0.84
CA ASN A 481 -27.91 -8.96 0.08
C ASN A 481 -29.23 -9.40 -0.57
N GLN A 482 -29.28 -10.30 -1.56
CA GLN A 482 -30.59 -10.71 -2.10
C GLN A 482 -31.54 -11.26 -0.99
N ASN A 483 -30.99 -12.00 -0.01
CA ASN A 483 -31.78 -12.58 1.09
C ASN A 483 -32.11 -11.58 2.21
N ASN A 484 -31.20 -10.68 2.59
CA ASN A 484 -31.47 -9.65 3.61
C ASN A 484 -32.28 -8.48 3.05
N GLN A 485 -32.16 -8.18 1.76
CA GLN A 485 -32.97 -7.17 1.08
C GLN A 485 -34.44 -7.51 1.18
N GLN A 486 -34.84 -8.79 1.05
CA GLN A 486 -36.24 -9.18 1.24
C GLN A 486 -36.79 -8.85 2.64
N ARG A 487 -35.95 -8.93 3.68
CA ARG A 487 -36.34 -8.56 5.05
C ARG A 487 -36.40 -7.05 5.26
N THR A 488 -35.54 -6.27 4.58
CA THR A 488 -35.53 -4.80 4.70
C THR A 488 -36.37 -4.07 3.65
N ALA A 489 -36.79 -4.74 2.57
CA ALA A 489 -37.55 -4.17 1.45
C ALA A 489 -38.91 -3.63 1.88
N ARG A 490 -39.46 -4.11 3.01
CA ARG A 490 -40.69 -3.56 3.58
C ARG A 490 -40.53 -2.17 4.21
N ALA A 491 -39.31 -1.61 4.31
CA ALA A 491 -39.06 -0.33 4.97
C ALA A 491 -38.14 0.66 4.21
N SER A 492 -37.70 0.35 2.99
CA SER A 492 -36.65 1.14 2.31
C SER A 492 -37.10 1.80 1.01
N THR A 493 -38.06 2.72 1.09
CA THR A 493 -38.30 3.70 0.01
C THR A 493 -37.15 4.71 0.02
N GLY A 494 -36.11 4.50 -0.80
CA GLY A 494 -35.03 5.49 -0.98
C GLY A 494 -33.59 4.96 -1.02
N ARG A 495 -33.35 3.65 -1.09
CA ARG A 495 -32.00 3.12 -1.35
C ARG A 495 -31.73 3.10 -2.86
N VAL A 496 -30.58 3.60 -3.28
CA VAL A 496 -30.15 3.68 -4.69
C VAL A 496 -29.00 2.69 -4.91
N GLU A 497 -28.85 2.11 -6.10
CA GLU A 497 -27.68 1.30 -6.40
C GLU A 497 -26.41 2.17 -6.42
N PHE A 498 -25.26 1.62 -6.01
CA PHE A 498 -24.01 2.37 -6.11
C PHE A 498 -23.60 2.50 -7.58
N ASP A 499 -23.81 3.68 -8.14
CA ASP A 499 -23.39 4.04 -9.49
C ASP A 499 -21.92 4.50 -9.54
N TRP A 500 -21.10 3.82 -10.35
CA TRP A 500 -19.70 4.20 -10.62
C TRP A 500 -19.57 5.44 -11.50
N ASN A 501 -20.62 5.81 -12.25
CA ASN A 501 -20.67 7.00 -13.08
C ASN A 501 -21.12 8.25 -12.31
N ASP A 502 -21.64 8.10 -11.09
CA ASP A 502 -22.00 9.24 -10.23
C ASP A 502 -20.79 9.71 -9.41
N PRO A 503 -20.25 10.93 -9.67
CA PRO A 503 -19.12 11.47 -8.91
C PRO A 503 -19.42 11.60 -7.41
N SER A 504 -20.68 11.77 -7.02
CA SER A 504 -21.08 11.90 -5.61
C SER A 504 -20.91 10.58 -4.85
N HIS A 505 -21.23 9.46 -5.48
CA HIS A 505 -21.03 8.12 -4.94
C HIS A 505 -19.55 7.80 -4.79
N ILE A 506 -18.76 8.09 -5.84
CA ILE A 506 -17.30 7.92 -5.83
C ILE A 506 -16.63 8.78 -4.77
N GLN A 507 -17.03 10.05 -4.63
CA GLN A 507 -16.51 10.93 -3.58
C GLN A 507 -16.79 10.36 -2.18
N LEU A 508 -17.96 9.78 -1.99
CA LEU A 508 -18.37 9.19 -0.72
C LEU A 508 -17.58 7.93 -0.39
N LEU A 509 -17.32 7.07 -1.39
CA LEU A 509 -16.42 5.92 -1.27
C LEU A 509 -15.00 6.37 -0.92
N ASN A 510 -14.44 7.34 -1.65
CA ASN A 510 -13.09 7.85 -1.42
C ASN A 510 -12.95 8.53 -0.05
N ASN A 511 -13.98 9.24 0.42
CA ASN A 511 -14.03 9.78 1.77
C ASN A 511 -13.94 8.67 2.83
N TRP A 512 -14.72 7.60 2.65
CA TRP A 512 -14.65 6.46 3.55
C TRP A 512 -13.29 5.76 3.48
N ARG A 513 -12.76 5.50 2.27
CA ARG A 513 -11.44 4.85 2.08
C ARG A 513 -10.37 5.62 2.81
N ARG A 514 -10.26 6.93 2.58
CA ARG A 514 -9.32 7.80 3.31
C ARG A 514 -9.46 7.65 4.82
N GLN A 515 -10.68 7.72 5.36
CA GLN A 515 -10.89 7.57 6.80
C GLN A 515 -10.53 6.18 7.33
N ALA A 516 -10.80 5.13 6.55
CA ALA A 516 -10.47 3.76 6.92
C ALA A 516 -8.96 3.53 6.89
N LEU A 517 -8.27 3.96 5.82
CA LEU A 517 -6.82 3.90 5.67
C LEU A 517 -6.10 4.69 6.76
N LEU A 518 -6.55 5.91 7.08
CA LEU A 518 -6.02 6.72 8.19
C LEU A 518 -6.14 6.03 9.56
N ARG A 519 -7.12 5.14 9.73
CA ARG A 519 -7.32 4.40 10.99
C ARG A 519 -6.45 3.15 11.06
N THR A 520 -6.14 2.54 9.92
CA THR A 520 -5.42 1.27 9.83
C THR A 520 -3.91 1.46 9.69
N GLY A 521 -3.48 2.36 8.80
CA GLY A 521 -2.07 2.50 8.44
C GLY A 521 -1.25 3.30 9.48
N PRO A 522 -0.07 2.80 9.89
CA PRO A 522 0.91 3.59 10.67
C PRO A 522 1.33 4.86 9.93
N SER A 523 1.75 4.68 8.68
CA SER A 523 2.31 5.70 7.79
C SER A 523 1.31 6.79 7.39
N MET A 524 0.01 6.55 7.59
CA MET A 524 -1.03 7.53 7.27
C MET A 524 -1.50 8.32 8.48
N ARG A 525 -1.14 7.92 9.71
CA ARG A 525 -1.38 8.79 10.85
C ARG A 525 -0.47 9.98 10.69
N HIS A 526 -1.05 11.11 10.30
CA HIS A 526 -0.37 12.39 10.42
C HIS A 526 0.23 12.46 11.81
N ASP A 527 1.52 12.80 11.89
CA ASP A 527 2.20 13.07 13.15
C ASP A 527 1.28 13.91 14.02
N ALA A 528 1.22 13.57 15.30
CA ALA A 528 0.34 14.25 16.24
C ALA A 528 0.55 15.76 16.05
N PRO A 529 -0.51 16.53 15.73
CA PRO A 529 -0.34 17.90 15.30
C PRO A 529 0.40 18.65 16.41
N GLN A 530 1.59 19.17 16.09
CA GLN A 530 2.43 19.79 17.10
C GLN A 530 1.63 20.89 17.83
N PRO A 531 1.63 20.93 19.17
CA PRO A 531 0.76 21.82 19.94
C PRO A 531 1.10 23.28 19.64
N TRP A 532 0.12 24.17 19.48
CA TRP A 532 0.37 25.58 19.21
C TRP A 532 0.87 26.29 20.48
N SER A 533 1.94 27.06 20.34
CA SER A 533 2.53 27.86 21.40
C SER A 533 1.81 29.21 21.53
N ARG A 534 2.00 29.87 22.68
CA ARG A 534 1.48 31.23 22.90
C ARG A 534 2.14 32.25 21.98
N GLU A 535 3.43 32.07 21.66
CA GLU A 535 4.16 32.95 20.75
C GLU A 535 3.62 32.87 19.32
N GLU A 536 3.29 31.67 18.85
CA GLU A 536 2.63 31.49 17.56
C GLU A 536 1.25 32.13 17.54
N ASP A 537 0.46 32.00 18.62
CA ASP A 537 -0.84 32.66 18.73
C ASP A 537 -0.71 34.18 18.69
N GLN A 538 0.27 34.75 19.42
CA GLN A 538 0.55 36.18 19.41
C GLN A 538 0.97 36.65 18.02
N PHE A 539 1.82 35.88 17.33
CA PHE A 539 2.22 36.23 15.96
C PHE A 539 1.04 36.24 14.99
N LEU A 540 0.04 35.36 15.18
CA LEU A 540 -1.19 35.41 14.39
C LEU A 540 -2.10 36.59 14.76
N ILE A 541 -2.04 37.06 16.01
CA ILE A 541 -2.69 38.30 16.45
C ILE A 541 -2.06 39.49 15.73
N ASP A 542 -0.74 39.60 15.75
CA ASP A 542 0.01 40.68 15.10
C ASP A 542 -0.27 40.72 13.59
N LEU A 543 -0.19 39.58 12.90
CA LEU A 543 -0.53 39.49 11.48
C LEU A 543 -1.97 39.89 11.18
N THR A 544 -2.91 39.59 12.08
CA THR A 544 -4.32 39.96 11.91
C THR A 544 -4.53 41.46 12.17
N GLN A 545 -3.81 42.04 13.12
CA GLN A 545 -3.81 43.48 13.38
C GLN A 545 -3.25 44.24 12.17
N GLU A 546 -2.11 43.82 11.62
CA GLU A 546 -1.53 44.42 10.40
C GLU A 546 -2.53 44.43 9.24
N LEU A 547 -3.24 43.31 9.01
CA LEU A 547 -4.26 43.23 7.96
C LEU A 547 -5.48 44.09 8.27
N HIS A 548 -5.89 44.19 9.53
CA HIS A 548 -6.99 45.08 9.92
C HIS A 548 -6.63 46.54 9.65
N ASP A 549 -5.40 46.94 9.97
CA ASP A 549 -4.91 48.31 9.75
C ASP A 549 -4.82 48.64 8.25
N GLU A 550 -4.30 47.70 7.44
CA GLU A 550 -4.30 47.81 5.97
C GLU A 550 -5.72 47.97 5.41
N MET A 551 -6.68 47.15 5.86
CA MET A 551 -8.07 47.24 5.41
C MET A 551 -8.78 48.49 5.92
N SER A 552 -8.41 49.03 7.09
CA SER A 552 -9.01 50.25 7.63
C SER A 552 -8.64 51.51 6.85
N GLN A 553 -7.55 51.45 6.06
CA GLN A 553 -7.15 52.51 5.15
C GLN A 553 -7.93 52.47 3.82
N ASP A 554 -8.60 51.36 3.52
CA ASP A 554 -9.45 51.23 2.35
C ASP A 554 -10.76 52.01 2.57
N PRO A 555 -11.09 53.03 1.76
CA PRO A 555 -12.31 53.82 1.92
C PRO A 555 -13.59 52.99 1.77
N ASP A 556 -13.54 51.83 1.12
CA ASP A 556 -14.69 50.94 0.97
C ASP A 556 -14.89 50.02 2.19
N TRP A 557 -13.97 50.02 3.16
CA TRP A 557 -14.08 49.19 4.34
C TRP A 557 -15.05 49.77 5.37
N THR A 558 -16.11 49.03 5.67
CA THR A 558 -17.09 49.43 6.70
C THR A 558 -16.73 48.80 8.05
N ALA A 559 -16.68 49.63 9.10
CA ALA A 559 -16.48 49.18 10.48
C ALA A 559 -17.49 48.08 10.86
N GLY A 560 -16.99 46.94 11.35
CA GLY A 560 -17.79 45.75 11.68
C GLY A 560 -17.87 44.69 10.58
N SER A 561 -17.30 44.95 9.40
CA SER A 561 -17.16 43.94 8.35
C SER A 561 -16.22 42.80 8.78
N LYS A 562 -16.60 41.55 8.50
CA LYS A 562 -15.77 40.37 8.84
C LYS A 562 -14.44 40.41 8.08
N LEU A 563 -13.32 40.40 8.80
CA LEU A 563 -11.99 40.43 8.19
C LEU A 563 -11.70 39.14 7.40
N ARG A 564 -11.72 39.24 6.07
CA ARG A 564 -11.41 38.14 5.14
C ARG A 564 -9.96 38.22 4.69
N VAL A 565 -9.22 37.13 4.88
CA VAL A 565 -7.83 37.02 4.38
C VAL A 565 -7.87 36.53 2.93
N THR A 566 -7.30 37.31 2.01
CA THR A 566 -7.15 36.92 0.59
C THR A 566 -6.18 35.74 0.45
N ASN A 567 -6.25 34.98 -0.64
CA ASN A 567 -5.34 33.84 -0.84
C ASN A 567 -3.88 34.29 -0.93
N ALA A 568 -3.61 35.45 -1.51
CA ALA A 568 -2.26 36.04 -1.53
C ALA A 568 -1.74 36.32 -0.11
N LYS A 569 -2.56 36.93 0.75
CA LYS A 569 -2.19 37.17 2.17
C LYS A 569 -2.02 35.87 2.95
N LYS A 570 -2.80 34.82 2.69
CA LYS A 570 -2.60 33.50 3.32
C LYS A 570 -1.24 32.90 2.99
N ALA A 571 -0.82 32.97 1.72
CA ALA A 571 0.49 32.50 1.29
C ALA A 571 1.63 33.32 1.91
N GLU A 572 1.46 34.64 1.99
CA GLU A 572 2.40 35.54 2.68
C GLU A 572 2.52 35.20 4.16
N TRP A 573 1.39 35.04 4.86
CA TRP A 573 1.36 34.67 6.27
C TRP A 573 2.00 33.32 6.51
N LYS A 574 1.74 32.30 5.68
CA LYS A 574 2.44 31.01 5.76
C LYS A 574 3.96 31.20 5.67
N ARG A 575 4.44 31.99 4.70
CA ARG A 575 5.86 32.25 4.53
C ARG A 575 6.46 32.92 5.76
N ARG A 576 5.83 33.99 6.27
CA ARG A 576 6.29 34.72 7.46
C ARG A 576 6.25 33.84 8.72
N PHE A 577 5.21 33.03 8.87
CA PHE A 577 5.03 32.11 10.00
C PHE A 577 6.10 31.02 10.00
N ASN A 578 6.26 30.29 8.89
CA ASN A 578 7.24 29.20 8.80
C ASN A 578 8.68 29.75 8.89
N LYS A 579 8.96 30.92 8.32
CA LYS A 579 10.27 31.59 8.49
C LYS A 579 10.63 31.83 9.96
N ARG A 580 9.64 32.12 10.82
CA ARG A 580 9.86 32.42 12.24
C ARG A 580 9.93 31.17 13.10
N PHE A 581 9.09 30.17 12.83
CA PHE A 581 8.88 29.06 13.75
C PHE A 581 9.42 27.72 13.26
N THR A 582 9.58 27.47 11.97
CA THR A 582 10.09 26.18 11.48
C THR A 582 11.52 25.94 11.98
N GLY A 583 11.80 24.72 12.44
CA GLY A 583 13.10 24.33 12.99
C GLY A 583 13.33 24.72 14.46
N THR A 584 12.47 25.58 15.03
CA THR A 584 12.56 25.91 16.46
C THR A 584 12.06 24.76 17.33
N THR A 585 12.69 24.53 18.47
CA THR A 585 12.26 23.51 19.44
C THR A 585 11.57 24.19 20.60
N LEU A 586 10.31 23.83 20.88
CA LEU A 586 9.60 24.37 22.03
C LEU A 586 10.19 23.84 23.35
N PRO A 587 10.10 24.61 24.45
CA PRO A 587 10.42 24.08 25.77
C PRO A 587 9.60 22.82 26.09
N GLY A 588 10.28 21.68 26.20
CA GLY A 588 9.67 20.38 26.50
C GLY A 588 9.16 19.58 25.30
N ALA A 589 9.40 20.03 24.07
CA ALA A 589 9.22 19.20 22.87
C ALA A 589 10.57 18.63 22.43
N ASP A 590 10.62 17.34 22.08
CA ASP A 590 11.85 16.71 21.58
C ASP A 590 12.05 16.96 20.08
N GLU A 591 10.97 17.28 19.37
CA GLU A 591 10.98 17.46 17.91
C GLU A 591 10.97 18.95 17.51
N PRO A 592 11.79 19.35 16.52
CA PRO A 592 11.74 20.69 15.97
C PRO A 592 10.42 20.94 15.25
N ARG A 593 9.99 22.21 15.22
CA ARG A 593 8.78 22.63 14.53
C ARG A 593 8.80 22.31 13.05
N THR A 594 7.73 21.69 12.56
CA THR A 594 7.50 21.47 11.15
C THR A 594 6.74 22.64 10.52
N ASP A 595 6.90 22.77 9.20
CA ASP A 595 6.20 23.78 8.40
C ASP A 595 4.68 23.70 8.57
N ARG A 596 4.04 24.82 8.93
CA ARG A 596 2.58 24.89 8.99
C ARG A 596 2.00 25.15 7.61
N THR A 597 0.84 24.55 7.36
CA THR A 597 0.07 24.80 6.13
C THR A 597 -0.82 26.04 6.29
N GLU A 598 -1.19 26.68 5.17
CA GLU A 598 -2.11 27.83 5.17
C GLU A 598 -3.44 27.48 5.87
N GLY A 599 -3.94 26.27 5.63
CA GLY A 599 -5.15 25.77 6.27
C GLY A 599 -5.01 25.64 7.79
N ALA A 600 -3.88 25.14 8.28
CA ALA A 600 -3.61 25.03 9.72
C ALA A 600 -3.56 26.41 10.40
N ILE A 601 -2.90 27.38 9.77
CA ILE A 601 -2.80 28.77 10.25
C ILE A 601 -4.19 29.43 10.30
N MET A 602 -4.97 29.34 9.22
CA MET A 602 -6.33 29.89 9.16
C MET A 602 -7.27 29.22 10.17
N GLN A 603 -7.15 27.90 10.34
CA GLN A 603 -7.93 27.17 11.31
C GLN A 603 -7.57 27.57 12.74
N ARG A 604 -6.28 27.76 13.05
CA ARG A 604 -5.84 28.26 14.38
C ARG A 604 -6.35 29.66 14.64
N ARG A 605 -6.30 30.56 13.66
CA ARG A 605 -6.87 31.91 13.74
C ARG A 605 -8.35 31.89 14.14
N GLY A 606 -9.15 30.97 13.61
CA GLY A 606 -10.56 30.78 14.00
C GLY A 606 -10.79 30.18 15.40
N ARG A 607 -9.72 29.79 16.11
CA ARG A 607 -9.74 29.22 17.47
C ARG A 607 -9.22 30.18 18.55
N ILE A 608 -8.54 31.27 18.16
CA ILE A 608 -8.05 32.29 19.09
C ILE A 608 -9.23 33.23 19.43
N ARG A 609 -9.63 33.27 20.70
CA ARG A 609 -10.79 34.04 21.16
C ARG A 609 -10.63 35.54 20.89
N GLU A 610 -9.47 36.08 21.20
CA GLU A 610 -9.15 37.50 21.01
C GLU A 610 -9.35 37.93 19.55
N LEU A 611 -8.93 37.10 18.60
CA LEU A 611 -9.11 37.40 17.17
C LEU A 611 -10.59 37.46 16.77
N ILE A 612 -11.42 36.58 17.34
CA ILE A 612 -12.86 36.53 17.06
C ILE A 612 -13.55 37.77 17.61
N GLU A 613 -13.25 38.14 18.85
CA GLU A 613 -13.89 39.25 19.57
C GLU A 613 -13.42 40.61 19.03
N ARG A 614 -12.12 40.77 18.77
CA ARG A 614 -11.52 42.06 18.38
C ARG A 614 -11.66 42.38 16.89
N TYR A 615 -11.54 41.38 16.02
CA TYR A 615 -11.53 41.60 14.55
C TYR A 615 -12.66 40.88 13.79
N GLY A 616 -13.65 40.33 14.50
CA GLY A 616 -14.80 39.67 13.88
C GLY A 616 -14.43 38.44 13.04
N VAL A 617 -13.34 37.74 13.41
CA VAL A 617 -12.89 36.53 12.72
C VAL A 617 -13.95 35.43 12.82
N LYS A 618 -14.19 34.71 11.71
CA LYS A 618 -15.12 33.58 11.71
C LYS A 618 -14.63 32.49 12.67
N LYS A 619 -15.43 32.27 13.72
CA LYS A 619 -15.26 31.21 14.72
C LYS A 619 -15.22 29.81 14.07
N ASP A 620 -14.27 28.97 14.48
CA ASP A 620 -14.28 27.52 14.19
C ASP A 620 -15.37 26.84 15.05
N GLU A 621 -16.61 26.87 14.57
CA GLU A 621 -17.79 26.36 15.29
C GLU A 621 -17.59 24.94 15.81
N GLY A 622 -16.94 24.06 15.02
CA GLY A 622 -16.70 22.67 15.40
C GLY A 622 -15.68 22.50 16.54
N TYR A 623 -14.68 23.37 16.64
CA TYR A 623 -13.75 23.38 17.78
C TYR A 623 -14.47 23.82 19.06
N TRP A 624 -15.19 24.93 18.99
CA TRP A 624 -15.83 25.51 20.16
C TRP A 624 -17.03 24.68 20.66
N ALA A 625 -17.82 24.08 19.77
CA ALA A 625 -18.88 23.15 20.16
C ALA A 625 -18.30 21.92 20.91
N ARG A 626 -17.15 21.38 20.47
CA ARG A 626 -16.45 20.31 21.18
C ARG A 626 -15.93 20.76 22.55
N LEU A 627 -15.42 21.99 22.64
CA LEU A 627 -14.95 22.56 23.90
C LEU A 627 -16.11 22.74 24.90
N GLU A 628 -17.26 23.22 24.43
CA GLU A 628 -18.48 23.37 25.24
C GLU A 628 -19.03 22.00 25.70
N MET A 629 -19.09 21.01 24.81
CA MET A 629 -19.50 19.65 25.16
C MET A 629 -18.55 19.00 26.19
N SER A 630 -17.24 19.22 26.06
CA SER A 630 -16.26 18.74 27.04
C SER A 630 -16.44 19.39 28.41
N LYS A 631 -16.70 20.71 28.46
CA LYS A 631 -17.03 21.42 29.70
C LYS A 631 -18.31 20.91 30.35
N LYS A 632 -19.37 20.66 29.55
CA LYS A 632 -20.63 20.08 30.04
C LYS A 632 -20.41 18.70 30.65
N ARG A 633 -19.62 17.84 29.98
CA ARG A 633 -19.29 16.50 30.48
C ARG A 633 -18.50 16.53 31.79
N LYS A 634 -17.55 17.46 31.94
CA LYS A 634 -16.81 17.64 33.20
C LYS A 634 -17.68 18.12 34.36
N ARG A 635 -18.69 18.95 34.08
CA ARG A 635 -19.66 19.39 35.10
C ARG A 635 -20.54 18.23 35.57
N SER A 636 -21.08 17.44 34.64
CA SER A 636 -21.89 16.27 35.00
C SER A 636 -21.10 15.17 35.69
N GLU A 637 -19.83 14.95 35.33
CA GLU A 637 -18.99 13.94 36.00
C GLU A 637 -18.55 14.39 37.42
N GLY A 638 -18.57 15.69 37.73
CA GLY A 638 -18.20 16.22 39.05
C GLY A 638 -19.36 16.39 40.04
N GLU A 639 -20.61 16.40 39.57
CA GLU A 639 -21.80 16.54 40.44
C GLU A 639 -22.23 15.22 41.09
N ASP A 640 -21.86 14.07 40.51
CA ASP A 640 -22.27 12.74 41.02
C ASP A 640 -21.34 12.17 42.12
N GLU A 641 -20.19 12.81 42.41
CA GLU A 641 -19.23 12.32 43.43
C GLU A 641 -19.37 13.00 44.81
N ASN A 642 -20.19 14.04 44.97
CA ASN A 642 -20.40 14.73 46.27
C ASN A 642 -21.82 14.56 46.85
N GLY A 643 -22.56 13.55 46.38
CA GLY A 643 -23.93 13.25 46.81
C GLY A 643 -24.05 12.28 47.99
N ASP A 644 -23.16 12.31 48.98
CA ASP A 644 -23.38 11.67 50.28
C ASP A 644 -22.44 12.25 51.34
N GLU A 645 -22.81 13.39 51.93
CA GLU A 645 -22.65 13.65 53.37
C GLU A 645 -23.22 15.03 53.74
N GLY A 646 -24.19 15.02 54.67
CA GLY A 646 -24.33 16.08 55.68
C GLY A 646 -25.07 17.36 55.28
N ALA A 647 -26.36 17.40 55.62
CA ALA A 647 -27.10 18.63 55.78
C ALA A 647 -26.43 19.55 56.82
N GLY A 648 -25.83 20.65 56.37
CA GLY A 648 -25.29 21.72 57.20
C GLY A 648 -25.51 23.07 56.51
N THR A 649 -26.45 23.85 57.02
CA THR A 649 -26.87 25.15 56.51
C THR A 649 -25.85 26.23 56.89
N GLU A 650 -24.97 26.64 55.98
CA GLU A 650 -24.21 27.89 56.14
C GLU A 650 -24.17 28.67 54.82
N GLN A 651 -24.63 29.93 54.88
CA GLN A 651 -24.64 30.90 53.79
C GLN A 651 -23.20 31.34 53.44
N PRO A 652 -22.83 31.45 52.16
CA PRO A 652 -21.58 32.08 51.78
C PRO A 652 -21.76 33.59 51.58
N THR A 653 -21.01 34.35 52.37
CA THR A 653 -20.81 35.79 52.28
C THR A 653 -19.99 36.13 51.02
N LEU A 654 -20.45 37.11 50.24
CA LEU A 654 -19.73 37.71 49.12
C LEU A 654 -18.60 38.63 49.64
N PRO A 655 -17.38 38.61 49.08
CA PRO A 655 -16.44 39.72 49.22
C PRO A 655 -16.61 40.72 48.07
N ALA A 656 -16.66 41.99 48.45
CA ALA A 656 -16.83 43.16 47.63
C ALA A 656 -15.57 43.51 46.82
N ASP A 657 -15.82 44.23 45.72
CA ASP A 657 -14.86 44.99 44.92
C ASP A 657 -14.01 45.94 45.78
N ASP A 658 -12.72 46.01 45.49
CA ASP A 658 -11.89 47.15 45.90
C ASP A 658 -11.07 47.63 44.69
N GLN A 659 -11.53 48.74 44.12
CA GLN A 659 -10.78 49.57 43.20
C GLN A 659 -10.01 50.59 44.05
N ASN A 660 -8.69 50.64 43.93
CA ASN A 660 -7.98 51.87 44.27
C ASN A 660 -6.77 52.14 43.38
N ALA A 661 -6.57 53.43 43.16
CA ALA A 661 -5.90 54.08 42.06
C ALA A 661 -4.42 54.39 42.32
N GLY A 662 -3.71 54.66 41.22
CA GLY A 662 -2.91 55.88 41.03
C GLY A 662 -1.60 56.04 41.79
N GLY A 663 -0.51 56.17 41.03
CA GLY A 663 0.76 56.72 41.52
C GLY A 663 1.87 56.66 40.46
N GLU A 664 1.98 57.72 39.67
CA GLU A 664 3.12 58.05 38.81
C GLU A 664 4.36 58.39 39.66
N GLU A 665 5.56 58.01 39.21
CA GLU A 665 6.78 58.85 39.15
C GLU A 665 7.96 58.06 38.54
N GLU A 666 8.45 58.53 37.39
CA GLU A 666 9.78 58.31 36.81
C GLU A 666 10.72 59.47 37.26
N PRO A 667 12.01 59.56 36.86
CA PRO A 667 13.11 58.58 36.95
C PRO A 667 14.41 59.25 37.49
N ALA A 668 15.43 58.48 37.91
CA ALA A 668 16.86 58.83 37.76
C ALA A 668 17.76 57.80 38.45
N GLY A 669 18.92 57.53 37.84
CA GLY A 669 20.13 57.18 38.59
C GLY A 669 20.75 55.83 38.25
N ILE A 670 21.62 55.88 37.24
CA ILE A 670 22.60 54.86 36.85
C ILE A 670 23.57 54.58 38.02
N ASP A 671 23.85 53.31 38.31
CA ASP A 671 25.25 52.84 38.39
C ASP A 671 25.36 51.30 38.35
N GLU A 672 26.30 50.87 37.53
CA GLU A 672 26.74 49.50 37.29
C GLU A 672 27.41 48.91 38.54
N ASN A 673 26.99 47.71 38.97
CA ASN A 673 27.98 46.68 39.28
C ASN A 673 27.44 45.26 39.20
N THR A 674 28.29 44.42 38.63
CA THR A 674 28.14 43.01 38.28
C THR A 674 28.22 42.12 39.53
N GLN A 675 27.36 41.10 39.65
CA GLN A 675 27.74 39.68 39.78
C GLN A 675 26.54 38.75 40.04
N GLN A 676 26.34 37.87 39.05
CA GLN A 676 25.97 36.45 39.06
C GLN A 676 24.95 35.87 40.06
N ALA A 677 23.97 35.22 39.45
CA ALA A 677 22.96 34.35 40.03
C ALA A 677 23.53 33.08 40.69
N GLN A 678 22.93 32.66 41.80
CA GLN A 678 22.83 31.26 42.16
C GLN A 678 21.43 30.94 42.70
N THR A 679 20.80 30.00 42.01
CA THR A 679 19.54 29.34 42.31
C THR A 679 19.73 28.15 43.25
N SER A 680 18.71 27.92 44.09
CA SER A 680 18.19 26.60 44.53
C SER A 680 19.06 25.64 45.38
N GLN A 681 18.54 25.22 46.55
CA GLN A 681 17.84 23.93 46.72
C GLN A 681 17.47 23.63 48.21
N PRO A 682 16.30 22.99 48.48
CA PRO A 682 16.00 22.23 49.69
C PRO A 682 16.13 20.69 49.39
N PRO A 683 15.84 19.74 50.30
CA PRO A 683 16.86 18.83 50.82
C PRO A 683 16.77 17.36 50.36
N ARG A 684 17.96 16.76 50.26
CA ARG A 684 18.37 15.38 50.64
C ARG A 684 17.30 14.27 50.72
N TYR A 685 17.36 13.35 49.75
CA TYR A 685 17.01 11.93 49.92
C TYR A 685 18.25 11.03 49.81
N ARG A 686 18.25 9.95 50.59
CA ARG A 686 19.33 8.97 50.79
C ARG A 686 19.56 8.05 49.58
N ALA A 687 20.83 7.84 49.24
CA ALA A 687 21.43 6.76 48.45
C ALA A 687 21.56 5.47 49.31
N ASN A 688 21.77 4.22 48.89
CA ASN A 688 22.20 3.46 47.69
C ASN A 688 21.99 1.94 48.03
N PRO A 689 22.37 0.89 47.25
CA PRO A 689 23.07 0.86 45.96
C PRO A 689 22.51 -0.12 44.88
N ILE A 690 22.95 0.11 43.65
CA ILE A 690 22.95 -0.79 42.48
C ILE A 690 24.40 -1.24 42.23
N PHE A 691 24.62 -2.45 41.67
CA PHE A 691 25.55 -2.80 40.56
C PHE A 691 25.64 -4.35 40.41
N PRO A 692 26.09 -4.95 39.28
CA PRO A 692 26.60 -4.35 38.03
C PRO A 692 26.01 -4.92 36.71
N ARG A 693 26.47 -4.29 35.61
CA ARG A 693 26.09 -4.42 34.20
C ARG A 693 27.21 -5.09 33.39
N ALA A 694 26.81 -5.61 32.21
CA ALA A 694 27.54 -5.77 30.95
C ALA A 694 28.42 -7.02 30.74
N GLN A 695 27.92 -7.90 29.87
CA GLN A 695 28.70 -8.52 28.80
C GLN A 695 28.74 -7.57 27.60
N GLU A 696 29.90 -7.54 26.96
CA GLU A 696 30.21 -6.85 25.72
C GLU A 696 29.35 -7.38 24.57
N PHE A 697 28.50 -6.51 24.02
CA PHE A 697 28.00 -6.64 22.66
C PHE A 697 28.71 -5.60 21.82
N GLN A 698 29.21 -6.05 20.66
CA GLN A 698 29.75 -5.21 19.61
C GLN A 698 28.76 -4.08 19.30
N SER A 699 29.29 -2.86 19.26
CA SER A 699 28.58 -1.66 18.85
C SER A 699 28.13 -1.78 17.40
N GLN A 700 26.87 -2.16 17.19
CA GLN A 700 26.16 -1.83 15.96
C GLN A 700 25.81 -0.35 16.01
N GLN A 701 26.19 0.36 14.95
CA GLN A 701 25.89 1.76 14.74
C GLN A 701 24.38 2.00 14.87
N THR A 702 24.02 3.02 15.63
CA THR A 702 22.66 3.54 15.70
C THR A 702 22.30 4.15 14.34
N GLN A 703 21.78 3.35 13.41
CA GLN A 703 21.09 3.88 12.24
C GLN A 703 19.77 4.49 12.72
N THR A 704 19.67 5.81 12.65
CA THR A 704 18.40 6.52 12.71
C THR A 704 17.54 6.07 11.53
N PHE A 705 16.56 5.20 11.80
CA PHE A 705 15.59 4.74 10.82
C PHE A 705 14.71 5.90 10.36
N GLN A 706 14.87 6.28 9.09
CA GLN A 706 13.90 7.11 8.38
C GLN A 706 12.63 6.25 8.16
N PRO A 707 11.42 6.76 8.44
CA PRO A 707 10.19 6.06 8.07
C PRO A 707 10.15 5.90 6.54
N SER A 708 9.96 4.67 6.06
CA SER A 708 9.84 4.35 4.63
C SER A 708 8.68 5.14 4.04
N GLN A 709 9.01 6.25 3.38
CA GLN A 709 8.05 6.95 2.54
C GLN A 709 7.79 6.07 1.33
N TYR A 710 6.57 5.52 1.23
CA TYR A 710 6.04 5.07 -0.05
C TYR A 710 6.14 6.27 -1.00
N ARG A 711 7.19 6.31 -1.82
CA ARG A 711 7.30 7.28 -2.90
C ARG A 711 6.25 6.91 -3.93
N ALA A 712 5.31 7.82 -4.16
CA ALA A 712 4.59 7.84 -5.43
C ALA A 712 5.64 7.98 -6.55
N ASN A 713 5.56 7.11 -7.55
CA ASN A 713 6.45 7.10 -8.73
C ASN A 713 6.71 8.53 -9.23
N PRO A 714 7.98 8.99 -9.33
CA PRO A 714 8.27 10.28 -9.93
C PRO A 714 8.03 10.21 -11.45
N ILE A 715 7.26 11.17 -11.92
CA ILE A 715 7.00 11.49 -13.33
C ILE A 715 8.34 11.76 -14.04
N PHE A 716 8.55 11.12 -15.19
CA PHE A 716 9.71 11.24 -16.10
C PHE A 716 10.13 12.70 -16.36
N PRO A 717 11.45 13.02 -16.40
CA PRO A 717 11.92 14.23 -17.06
C PRO A 717 12.02 14.01 -18.58
N ARG A 718 11.45 14.95 -19.35
CA ARG A 718 11.67 15.10 -20.79
C ARG A 718 13.15 15.31 -21.08
N ALA A 719 13.72 14.51 -21.98
CA ALA A 719 15.03 14.76 -22.57
C ALA A 719 14.96 15.98 -23.52
N PRO A 720 15.93 16.93 -23.49
CA PRO A 720 16.10 17.92 -24.53
C PRO A 720 16.96 17.33 -25.67
N GLY A 721 16.50 17.53 -26.91
CA GLY A 721 17.19 17.08 -28.11
C GLY A 721 18.54 17.78 -28.33
N ILE A 722 19.53 17.00 -28.76
CA ILE A 722 20.80 17.48 -29.31
C ILE A 722 20.87 16.97 -30.77
N PRO A 723 21.11 17.85 -31.77
CA PRO A 723 21.29 17.42 -33.15
C PRO A 723 22.73 16.97 -33.40
N LEU A 724 22.90 15.75 -33.90
CA LEU A 724 24.17 15.24 -34.43
C LEU A 724 24.39 15.79 -35.85
N GLN A 725 25.40 16.64 -36.03
CA GLN A 725 26.07 16.86 -37.32
C GLN A 725 27.14 15.78 -37.48
N ALA A 726 27.00 14.92 -38.49
CA ALA A 726 28.04 14.00 -38.91
C ALA A 726 28.83 14.61 -40.08
N GLN A 727 30.11 14.92 -39.86
CA GLN A 727 31.08 15.17 -40.91
C GLN A 727 31.63 13.85 -41.44
N ALA A 728 31.59 13.71 -42.76
CA ALA A 728 32.17 12.61 -43.52
C ALA A 728 33.69 12.70 -43.55
N THR A 729 34.36 11.57 -43.33
CA THR A 729 35.73 11.33 -43.83
C THR A 729 35.79 9.94 -44.47
N HIS A 730 36.03 9.93 -45.78
CA HIS A 730 36.59 8.82 -46.56
C HIS A 730 38.06 8.60 -46.16
N PRO A 731 38.70 7.42 -46.38
CA PRO A 731 38.91 6.93 -47.75
C PRO A 731 39.17 5.40 -47.97
N GLN A 732 39.41 5.10 -49.27
CA GLN A 732 40.20 4.01 -49.88
C GLN A 732 39.52 2.70 -50.31
N GLN A 733 39.05 2.75 -51.57
CA GLN A 733 39.40 1.90 -52.73
C GLN A 733 39.98 0.48 -52.51
N ALA A 734 39.29 -0.50 -53.08
CA ALA A 734 39.91 -1.53 -53.94
C ALA A 734 38.88 -1.99 -55.00
N GLN A 735 39.29 -1.93 -56.27
CA GLN A 735 38.54 -2.36 -57.45
C GLN A 735 38.69 -3.87 -57.68
N VAL A 736 37.62 -4.56 -58.10
CA VAL A 736 37.70 -5.66 -59.09
C VAL A 736 36.44 -5.63 -59.97
N THR A 737 36.70 -5.78 -61.28
CA THR A 737 35.88 -5.60 -62.47
C THR A 737 34.95 -6.79 -62.80
N GLN A 738 33.96 -6.53 -63.68
CA GLN A 738 33.33 -7.40 -64.73
C GLN A 738 31.83 -7.71 -64.52
N THR A 739 30.89 -7.71 -65.50
CA THR A 739 30.69 -7.15 -66.86
C THR A 739 29.20 -7.39 -67.23
N ALA A 740 28.58 -6.50 -68.02
CA ALA A 740 27.39 -6.69 -68.89
C ALA A 740 26.03 -7.07 -68.23
N THR A 741 24.85 -6.57 -68.63
CA THR A 741 24.35 -6.23 -69.98
C THR A 741 23.24 -5.17 -69.89
N GLN A 742 23.22 -4.23 -70.84
CA GLN A 742 22.11 -3.31 -71.13
C GLN A 742 21.06 -4.01 -72.01
N GLU A 743 19.78 -3.73 -71.78
CA GLU A 743 18.78 -3.59 -72.86
C GLU A 743 17.91 -2.36 -72.54
N GLU A 744 17.88 -1.43 -73.51
CA GLU A 744 16.94 -0.33 -73.65
C GLU A 744 15.59 -0.86 -74.13
N GLU A 745 14.46 -0.28 -73.68
CA GLU A 745 13.51 0.30 -74.65
C GLU A 745 12.59 1.35 -74.00
N GLN A 746 12.53 2.48 -74.70
CA GLN A 746 11.58 3.60 -74.77
C GLN A 746 10.10 3.22 -74.58
N ALA A 747 9.10 4.08 -74.40
CA ALA A 747 8.85 5.49 -74.10
C ALA A 747 7.31 5.60 -74.14
N ASN A 748 6.65 6.46 -73.33
CA ASN A 748 5.68 7.41 -73.89
C ASN A 748 5.16 8.44 -72.88
N ALA A 749 4.88 9.61 -73.43
CA ALA A 749 4.45 10.85 -72.82
C ALA A 749 2.99 10.85 -72.34
N GLY A 750 2.68 11.81 -71.47
CA GLY A 750 1.32 12.20 -71.10
C GLY A 750 1.34 13.48 -70.26
N GLU A 751 0.91 14.57 -70.89
CA GLU A 751 1.08 15.99 -70.58
C GLU A 751 -0.19 16.61 -69.94
N ALA A 752 -0.01 17.75 -69.25
CA ALA A 752 -1.01 18.77 -68.83
C ALA A 752 -2.01 18.38 -67.70
N ALA A 753 -2.48 19.27 -66.81
CA ALA A 753 -2.57 20.73 -66.85
C ALA A 753 -2.59 21.37 -65.44
N SER A 754 -2.11 22.60 -65.41
CA SER A 754 -2.18 23.65 -64.39
C SER A 754 -3.58 24.26 -64.25
N ILE A 755 -4.02 24.58 -63.01
CA ILE A 755 -5.03 25.61 -62.73
C ILE A 755 -4.59 26.42 -61.51
N ASP A 756 -4.22 27.66 -61.78
CA ASP A 756 -4.21 28.79 -60.84
C ASP A 756 -5.65 29.19 -60.50
N THR A 757 -5.89 29.59 -59.25
CA THR A 757 -6.84 30.69 -58.95
C THR A 757 -6.39 31.40 -57.68
N ASP A 758 -5.88 32.61 -57.89
CA ASP A 758 -5.84 33.70 -56.91
C ASP A 758 -7.23 34.00 -56.35
N SER A 759 -7.29 34.40 -55.08
CA SER A 759 -8.16 35.48 -54.60
C SER A 759 -7.69 35.94 -53.22
N ASP A 760 -7.14 37.15 -53.21
CA ASP A 760 -7.03 38.05 -52.08
C ASP A 760 -8.40 38.23 -51.38
N ASP A 761 -8.41 38.30 -50.05
CA ASP A 761 -9.15 39.36 -49.37
C ASP A 761 -8.71 39.51 -47.90
N ASP A 762 -8.70 40.76 -47.49
CA ASP A 762 -7.89 41.37 -46.46
C ASP A 762 -8.80 41.87 -45.30
N LEU A 763 -8.24 41.94 -44.09
CA LEU A 763 -8.69 42.74 -42.91
C LEU A 763 -9.83 42.18 -41.98
N PRO A 764 -10.10 42.79 -40.79
CA PRO A 764 -9.34 42.55 -39.55
C PRO A 764 -10.21 42.33 -38.28
N LEU A 765 -9.51 42.02 -37.18
CA LEU A 765 -9.95 41.97 -35.77
C LEU A 765 -10.96 43.04 -35.31
N VAL A 766 -12.07 42.60 -34.68
CA VAL A 766 -12.78 43.36 -33.63
C VAL A 766 -13.25 42.41 -32.52
N PHE A 767 -12.69 42.56 -31.32
CA PHE A 767 -13.23 41.97 -30.08
C PHE A 767 -14.35 42.86 -29.53
N ILE A 768 -15.58 42.35 -29.45
CA ILE A 768 -16.66 42.96 -28.66
C ILE A 768 -16.98 42.08 -27.45
N ARG A 769 -16.77 42.64 -26.26
CA ARG A 769 -17.34 42.21 -24.98
C ARG A 769 -18.84 42.51 -24.98
N ALA A 770 -19.67 41.52 -24.64
CA ALA A 770 -20.96 41.77 -24.00
C ALA A 770 -21.34 40.62 -23.08
N ARG A 771 -21.56 40.99 -21.80
CA ARG A 771 -22.30 40.21 -20.81
C ARG A 771 -23.74 40.04 -21.29
N ASP A 772 -24.34 38.86 -21.09
CA ASP A 772 -25.70 38.85 -20.58
C ASP A 772 -26.01 37.62 -19.72
N ARG A 773 -26.68 37.85 -18.60
CA ARG A 773 -27.14 36.86 -17.63
C ARG A 773 -28.67 36.84 -17.71
N GLY A 774 -29.22 35.85 -18.42
CA GLY A 774 -30.64 35.54 -18.41
C GLY A 774 -30.93 34.26 -17.63
N ARG A 775 -31.50 34.39 -16.43
CA ARG A 775 -32.04 33.30 -15.60
C ARG A 775 -33.54 33.20 -15.91
N PRO A 776 -34.14 32.02 -16.24
CA PRO A 776 -35.58 31.86 -16.19
C PRO A 776 -36.03 31.34 -14.81
N LYS A 777 -37.28 31.69 -14.50
CA LYS A 777 -38.01 31.42 -13.24
C LYS A 777 -38.31 29.95 -13.03
#